data_AF-A0A7C3L2I1-F1
#
_entry.id   AF-A0A7C3L2I1-F1
#
_cell.length_a   1.000
_cell.length_b   1.000
_cell.length_c   1.000
_cell.angle_alpha   90.00
_cell.angle_beta   90.00
_cell.angle_gamma   90.00
#
_symmetry.space_group_name_H-M   'P 1'
#
loop_
_entity.id
_entity.type
_entity.pdbx_description
1 polymer ?
#
loop_
_entity_poly.entity_id
_entity_poly.type
_entity_poly.pdbx_seq_one_letter_code
_entity_poly.pdbx_strand_id
1 'polypeptide(L)'
;MWVIACPLLSKPRLSRAYKDKGSGLKNSPSMQALELPKTLFWKRQSLEARSLSLNSPSNHRIPSRFKLSGLGLISAPLLVTLLGLSQFSLALARDPGYRVEKGKIQSVVKEVMESQKDPQGKSSKLQALEAYESYILKHFEYKSDLKAEAMHRLGDLYMQLEMNTHQKKLKEYYNRLGLYLKGRIQDRPPPPRINHTKSIVIYEEILKQYPSRVANDAVLYQLAHAYSDEGRTDEAGEVFNRLVTRFPKSPFRQEAYFRMGEFFFETQEFKKAIEAYREALPHQSALSASGRGEDFIEMALYKMGWAYYALSDYRRSIDTFLSLLDRKTTLTEAGQQQLLLYNFSETEGELLKEVIHTLLLAFDELGGATQMVTYFGEKGHRDYEDYLFRSLADLYISQERYSDAVTTLETFMKAYPSHEEAPSFMTTLIEVQTKRKKIGLTVRAKEDFIKSFGPGSSWSRQVSDAARLKIEPLLKETTYELALHHHAQAQKSQKQEDYEKAIAGSQRFLKNFPRAIEAAKVNFLLAEGLYELKRYEEAVREYEKTAYAYPLHAHTQDAAYNLLLTQENLPQLKATDMGTAILKFSERFPQDPRVPNLLLKATQLATRQGEYGVAREYAQKILATQPQGTARYVAQKLIATSYFEQEDYAQAAQGLKELLSNAGGLQIPKKDQEELRTLLASSLYKQAEAQKQKGQLQEAAKGFLSIHALMPDTEVAANALLDGAILQAKMGQEEEAILNLKKYLEVYPRSPHQDQAREQLALLYEKKARYQEAIQQYEKLAASTSGEKGSQGTVEWLLAIARLSEKTRDWPRAHRTLLAAAEALPLGDERTLEALYRAAKAKEQMGDTQQVQILLGKVLERYGQQTASTPLMAYVAAQASYGLGEERLKQFKSVRLTTPLEASLEKKRKLLNESLDYYSRTVDFKVPEFITAATYKVGVLFEDFRNALLESERPAGLTAQQLEQYNFLLEEQAYPFEEKAIEAYETNVRRAQEGGLFDEWIQKSYQRLAQILPARYARDEMDEIITQKQLF
;
A
#
# COMPACT_ATOMS: atom_id res chain seq x y z
N MET A 1 52.71 -19.61 14.46
CA MET A 1 53.28 -19.83 15.81
C MET A 1 52.27 -20.61 16.65
N TRP A 2 52.67 -21.15 17.80
CA TRP A 2 52.07 -22.33 18.43
C TRP A 2 50.71 -22.15 19.16
N VAL A 3 49.84 -23.16 18.97
CA VAL A 3 49.14 -24.04 19.95
C VAL A 3 48.65 -23.51 21.32
N ILE A 4 47.39 -23.85 21.65
CA ILE A 4 46.78 -24.36 22.94
C ILE A 4 45.24 -24.05 22.85
N ALA A 5 44.27 -24.98 22.71
CA ALA A 5 43.80 -26.10 23.57
C ALA A 5 43.16 -25.63 24.92
N CYS A 6 42.04 -26.13 25.47
CA CYS A 6 41.01 -27.13 25.09
C CYS A 6 39.69 -26.88 25.92
N PRO A 7 38.57 -27.63 25.74
CA PRO A 7 37.22 -27.30 26.25
C PRO A 7 36.76 -28.10 27.51
N LEU A 8 35.44 -28.40 27.64
CA LEU A 8 34.66 -29.29 28.57
C LEU A 8 33.65 -28.48 29.47
N LEU A 9 32.45 -28.93 29.90
CA LEU A 9 31.69 -30.20 29.77
C LEU A 9 30.17 -30.08 30.10
N SER A 10 29.40 -31.13 29.75
CA SER A 10 28.19 -31.70 30.44
C SER A 10 26.78 -31.04 30.45
N LYS A 11 25.80 -31.82 29.94
CA LYS A 11 24.38 -31.95 30.42
C LYS A 11 24.34 -33.08 31.52
N PRO A 12 23.20 -33.57 32.13
CA PRO A 12 21.76 -33.38 31.81
C PRO A 12 20.69 -33.50 32.98
N ARG A 13 19.39 -33.51 32.58
CA ARG A 13 18.20 -34.25 33.13
C ARG A 13 17.35 -33.75 34.35
N LEU A 14 16.03 -33.62 34.08
CA LEU A 14 14.83 -34.08 34.86
C LEU A 14 14.57 -33.50 36.28
N SER A 15 13.36 -33.43 36.85
CA SER A 15 11.95 -33.42 36.37
C SER A 15 10.98 -33.13 37.55
N ARG A 16 9.70 -32.84 37.25
CA ARG A 16 8.49 -32.62 38.11
C ARG A 16 8.08 -31.15 38.25
N ALA A 17 6.82 -30.73 38.31
CA ALA A 17 5.48 -31.22 37.92
C ALA A 17 4.47 -30.53 38.88
N TYR A 18 3.45 -29.84 38.36
CA TYR A 18 2.14 -29.72 39.02
C TYR A 18 1.06 -29.29 38.01
N LYS A 19 -0.16 -29.83 38.19
CA LYS A 19 -1.43 -29.37 37.57
C LYS A 19 -2.01 -28.22 38.45
N ASP A 20 -3.07 -27.46 38.13
CA ASP A 20 -4.29 -27.80 37.39
C ASP A 20 -5.10 -26.53 36.99
N LYS A 21 -5.97 -26.65 35.97
CA LYS A 21 -7.21 -25.86 35.65
C LYS A 21 -7.26 -24.30 35.61
N GLY A 22 -7.71 -23.78 34.46
CA GLY A 22 -9.08 -23.21 34.38
C GLY A 22 -9.30 -21.78 33.84
N SER A 23 -9.79 -21.65 32.59
CA SER A 23 -10.43 -20.46 31.95
C SER A 23 -9.58 -19.15 31.81
N GLY A 24 -9.76 -18.27 30.82
CA GLY A 24 -10.60 -18.23 29.60
C GLY A 24 -10.26 -16.95 28.77
N LEU A 25 -10.82 -16.82 27.55
CA LEU A 25 -10.66 -15.68 26.59
C LEU A 25 -9.22 -15.50 26.00
N LYS A 26 -8.91 -15.93 24.77
CA LYS A 26 -9.28 -15.45 23.41
C LYS A 26 -8.63 -14.12 22.94
N ASN A 27 -7.55 -14.32 22.17
CA ASN A 27 -7.26 -13.70 20.86
C ASN A 27 -6.94 -12.20 20.74
N SER A 28 -5.64 -11.88 20.70
CA SER A 28 -5.06 -10.86 19.83
C SER A 28 -4.18 -11.55 18.78
N PRO A 29 -4.25 -11.19 17.47
CA PRO A 29 -3.45 -11.85 16.43
C PRO A 29 -1.99 -11.37 16.43
N SER A 30 -1.09 -12.30 16.06
CA SER A 30 0.35 -12.16 16.07
C SER A 30 0.90 -11.26 14.96
N MET A 31 1.96 -10.50 15.26
CA MET A 31 2.90 -10.04 14.22
C MET A 31 3.53 -11.26 13.54
N GLN A 32 3.25 -11.45 12.26
CA GLN A 32 4.04 -12.33 11.40
C GLN A 32 5.18 -11.53 10.75
N ALA A 33 6.40 -12.04 10.87
CA ALA A 33 7.55 -11.47 10.18
C ALA A 33 7.42 -11.73 8.67
N LEU A 34 7.63 -10.68 7.86
CA LEU A 34 7.70 -10.79 6.41
C LEU A 34 9.12 -11.22 6.01
N GLU A 35 9.26 -12.46 5.53
CA GLU A 35 10.48 -12.92 4.86
C GLU A 35 10.59 -12.29 3.46
N LEU A 36 11.79 -11.81 3.12
CA LEU A 36 12.12 -11.26 1.81
C LEU A 36 12.45 -12.38 0.80
N PRO A 37 11.83 -12.43 -0.39
CA PRO A 37 12.23 -13.36 -1.45
C PRO A 37 13.61 -13.00 -2.03
N LYS A 38 14.43 -14.01 -2.34
CA LYS A 38 15.73 -13.86 -3.02
C LYS A 38 15.65 -14.23 -4.51
N THR A 39 16.42 -13.51 -5.33
CA THR A 39 16.78 -13.75 -6.76
C THR A 39 15.64 -13.49 -7.77
N LEU A 40 15.84 -12.79 -8.90
CA LEU A 40 16.88 -13.00 -9.93
C LEU A 40 17.37 -11.72 -10.65
N PHE A 41 18.44 -11.87 -11.44
CA PHE A 41 19.21 -10.86 -12.19
C PHE A 41 18.55 -10.35 -13.50
N TRP A 42 18.91 -9.14 -13.97
CA TRP A 42 19.84 -8.95 -15.12
C TRP A 42 20.15 -7.47 -15.50
N LYS A 43 21.43 -7.24 -15.87
CA LYS A 43 22.00 -6.22 -16.78
C LYS A 43 21.44 -4.77 -16.80
N ARG A 44 22.33 -3.82 -16.45
CA ARG A 44 22.47 -2.54 -17.19
C ARG A 44 23.89 -2.42 -17.72
N GLN A 45 24.01 -1.96 -18.96
CA GLN A 45 25.30 -1.64 -19.60
C GLN A 45 25.84 -0.33 -19.03
N SER A 46 27.14 -0.29 -18.73
CA SER A 46 27.89 0.95 -18.49
C SER A 46 28.60 1.36 -19.77
N LEU A 47 28.41 2.60 -20.22
CA LEU A 47 29.20 3.19 -21.29
C LEU A 47 30.64 3.43 -20.80
N GLU A 48 31.62 3.05 -21.62
CA GLU A 48 33.03 3.28 -21.35
C GLU A 48 33.39 4.76 -21.59
N ALA A 49 34.09 5.37 -20.64
CA ALA A 49 34.89 6.56 -20.88
C ALA A 49 36.29 6.31 -20.30
N ARG A 50 37.30 6.23 -21.17
CA ARG A 50 38.69 5.95 -20.78
C ARG A 50 39.33 7.18 -20.15
N SER A 51 39.82 7.07 -18.93
CA SER A 51 40.88 7.92 -18.39
C SER A 51 42.02 7.06 -17.87
N LEU A 52 43.25 7.37 -18.30
CA LEU A 52 44.44 6.57 -18.01
C LEU A 52 44.92 6.81 -16.57
N SER A 53 44.86 5.77 -15.73
CA SER A 53 45.56 5.75 -14.45
C SER A 53 47.02 5.31 -14.65
N LEU A 54 47.98 6.15 -14.24
CA LEU A 54 49.35 5.71 -13.99
C LEU A 54 49.52 5.38 -12.50
N ASN A 55 50.03 4.18 -12.22
CA ASN A 55 50.14 3.64 -10.87
C ASN A 55 51.20 4.37 -10.04
N SER A 56 50.84 4.71 -8.81
CA SER A 56 51.77 4.89 -7.71
C SER A 56 52.06 3.55 -7.00
N PRO A 57 53.31 3.26 -6.61
CA PRO A 57 53.58 2.42 -5.46
C PRO A 57 54.25 3.23 -4.34
N SER A 58 53.54 3.39 -3.22
CA SER A 58 54.10 3.92 -1.98
C SER A 58 54.91 2.84 -1.25
N ASN A 59 56.20 3.08 -1.03
CA ASN A 59 56.95 2.79 0.20
C ASN A 59 58.45 2.79 -0.06
N HIS A 60 59.20 3.71 0.56
CA HIS A 60 60.35 3.31 1.38
C HIS A 60 60.74 4.40 2.38
N ARG A 61 61.44 3.97 3.43
CA ARG A 61 61.77 4.73 4.63
C ARG A 61 62.84 5.78 4.35
N ILE A 62 62.76 6.90 5.06
CA ILE A 62 63.86 7.86 5.23
C ILE A 62 64.96 7.20 6.10
N PRO A 63 66.23 7.33 5.72
CA PRO A 63 67.31 7.49 6.69
C PRO A 63 68.01 8.84 6.52
N SER A 64 68.41 9.40 7.66
CA SER A 64 69.09 10.68 7.79
C SER A 64 70.60 10.60 7.51
N ARG A 65 71.22 11.79 7.40
CA ARG A 65 72.67 12.09 7.39
C ARG A 65 73.40 11.96 6.05
N PHE A 66 73.93 13.10 5.59
CA PHE A 66 75.29 13.16 5.08
C PHE A 66 76.01 14.39 5.66
N LYS A 67 77.22 14.19 6.19
CA LYS A 67 78.13 15.26 6.63
C LYS A 67 79.53 14.95 6.08
N LEU A 68 80.03 15.86 5.24
CA LEU A 68 81.41 16.35 5.13
C LEU A 68 82.61 15.39 5.39
N SER A 69 83.40 15.16 4.33
CA SER A 69 84.82 15.55 4.21
C SER A 69 85.19 15.43 2.70
N GLY A 70 85.98 16.30 2.07
CA GLY A 70 87.35 16.76 2.37
C GLY A 70 88.31 15.98 1.46
N LEU A 71 89.26 16.54 0.69
CA LEU A 71 90.08 17.76 0.85
C LEU A 71 90.75 18.17 -0.47
N GLY A 72 91.30 19.41 -0.53
CA GLY A 72 92.32 19.84 -1.50
C GLY A 72 91.79 20.77 -2.62
N LEU A 73 91.76 22.11 -2.45
CA LEU A 73 92.90 23.06 -2.57
C LEU A 73 93.45 23.09 -4.02
N ILE A 74 93.65 24.23 -4.71
CA ILE A 74 94.09 25.58 -4.27
C ILE A 74 93.43 26.69 -5.16
N SER A 75 93.15 27.86 -4.56
CA SER A 75 92.81 29.22 -5.11
C SER A 75 92.26 29.37 -6.56
N ALA A 76 91.13 30.04 -6.82
CA ALA A 76 90.85 31.47 -6.59
C ALA A 76 91.87 32.42 -7.30
N PRO A 77 91.51 33.66 -7.75
CA PRO A 77 90.32 34.41 -7.34
C PRO A 77 89.66 35.33 -8.41
N LEU A 78 88.56 36.00 -8.03
CA LEU A 78 88.30 37.46 -8.03
C LEU A 78 88.98 38.37 -9.15
N LEU A 79 88.32 39.26 -9.98
CA LEU A 79 86.88 39.66 -10.09
C LEU A 79 86.42 40.87 -11.08
N VAL A 80 85.34 40.72 -11.93
CA VAL A 80 84.03 41.49 -12.23
C VAL A 80 83.84 42.80 -13.05
N THR A 81 82.64 43.16 -13.58
CA THR A 81 81.59 44.11 -12.99
C THR A 81 81.71 45.52 -13.53
N LEU A 82 80.93 46.54 -13.10
CA LEU A 82 79.69 47.09 -13.75
C LEU A 82 79.55 48.40 -14.59
N LEU A 83 78.55 48.33 -15.49
CA LEU A 83 77.88 49.16 -16.54
C LEU A 83 77.56 50.64 -16.23
N GLY A 84 77.45 51.50 -17.27
CA GLY A 84 76.97 52.89 -17.22
C GLY A 84 77.41 53.69 -18.47
N LEU A 85 77.13 54.98 -18.67
CA LEU A 85 76.26 55.88 -17.94
C LEU A 85 75.20 56.46 -18.92
N SER A 86 74.23 57.17 -18.36
CA SER A 86 72.96 57.54 -18.95
C SER A 86 72.99 58.75 -19.90
N GLN A 87 71.91 58.84 -20.68
CA GLN A 87 71.14 60.05 -20.97
C GLN A 87 71.60 61.35 -20.26
N PHE A 88 71.83 62.43 -21.02
CA PHE A 88 70.87 63.55 -21.10
C PHE A 88 71.26 64.55 -22.21
N SER A 89 70.27 65.13 -22.87
CA SER A 89 70.44 66.14 -23.92
C SER A 89 70.31 67.57 -23.37
N LEU A 90 71.15 68.48 -23.86
CA LEU A 90 71.11 69.94 -23.66
C LEU A 90 71.19 70.45 -22.20
N ALA A 91 72.40 70.45 -21.63
CA ALA A 91 72.89 71.58 -20.81
C ALA A 91 74.42 71.56 -20.56
N LEU A 92 75.24 71.19 -21.55
CA LEU A 92 76.71 71.33 -21.45
C LEU A 92 77.38 71.55 -22.82
N ALA A 93 76.81 72.46 -23.61
CA ALA A 93 77.48 73.02 -24.78
C ALA A 93 78.54 74.07 -24.34
N ARG A 94 79.57 73.63 -23.61
CA ARG A 94 80.84 74.33 -23.28
C ARG A 94 81.73 73.47 -22.35
N ASP A 95 82.30 72.41 -22.91
CA ASP A 95 83.58 71.85 -22.44
C ASP A 95 84.41 71.51 -23.70
N PRO A 96 85.64 72.04 -23.90
CA PRO A 96 86.37 71.90 -25.16
C PRO A 96 86.92 70.49 -25.44
N GLY A 97 86.83 69.56 -24.49
CA GLY A 97 87.68 68.36 -24.43
C GLY A 97 87.15 67.02 -24.98
N TYR A 98 85.97 66.93 -25.63
CA TYR A 98 85.44 65.61 -26.04
C TYR A 98 84.49 65.61 -27.26
N ARG A 99 84.93 66.15 -28.40
CA ARG A 99 84.25 65.89 -29.69
C ARG A 99 84.73 64.58 -30.31
N VAL A 100 84.13 63.47 -29.90
CA VAL A 100 84.02 62.31 -30.79
C VAL A 100 83.18 62.74 -32.00
N GLU A 101 83.81 62.84 -33.17
CA GLU A 101 83.10 63.12 -34.41
C GLU A 101 82.16 61.95 -34.72
N LYS A 102 80.89 62.11 -34.34
CA LYS A 102 79.80 61.18 -34.64
C LYS A 102 79.74 60.87 -36.14
N GLY A 103 80.12 61.85 -36.98
CA GLY A 103 80.29 61.71 -38.43
C GLY A 103 81.45 60.81 -38.88
N LYS A 104 82.58 60.73 -38.15
CA LYS A 104 83.69 59.79 -38.47
C LYS A 104 83.41 58.36 -38.00
N ILE A 105 82.76 58.19 -36.84
CA ILE A 105 82.27 56.86 -36.45
C ILE A 105 81.18 56.40 -37.42
N GLN A 106 80.24 57.30 -37.77
CA GLN A 106 79.25 56.98 -38.80
C GLN A 106 79.89 56.75 -40.17
N SER A 107 80.95 57.47 -40.58
CA SER A 107 81.60 57.23 -41.87
C SER A 107 82.31 55.88 -41.89
N VAL A 108 83.07 55.51 -40.86
CA VAL A 108 83.74 54.19 -40.81
C VAL A 108 82.72 53.04 -40.73
N VAL A 109 81.66 53.18 -39.92
CA VAL A 109 80.58 52.18 -39.87
C VAL A 109 79.82 52.13 -41.20
N LYS A 110 79.58 53.27 -41.86
CA LYS A 110 78.88 53.36 -43.14
C LYS A 110 79.73 52.82 -44.29
N GLU A 111 81.03 53.09 -44.32
CA GLU A 111 81.99 52.60 -45.32
C GLU A 111 82.13 51.07 -45.24
N VAL A 112 82.16 50.51 -44.02
CA VAL A 112 82.09 49.05 -43.80
C VAL A 112 80.73 48.49 -44.24
N MET A 113 79.61 49.11 -43.86
CA MET A 113 78.26 48.63 -44.18
C MET A 113 77.87 48.79 -45.67
N GLU A 114 78.35 49.84 -46.35
CA GLU A 114 78.08 50.09 -47.78
C GLU A 114 78.91 49.20 -48.70
N SER A 115 80.04 48.66 -48.20
CA SER A 115 80.85 47.67 -48.93
C SER A 115 80.21 46.26 -49.03
N GLN A 116 79.06 46.02 -48.39
CA GLN A 116 78.51 44.68 -48.13
C GLN A 116 77.00 44.55 -48.46
N LYS A 117 76.63 44.69 -49.73
CA LYS A 117 75.31 44.26 -50.24
C LYS A 117 75.36 42.84 -50.82
N ASP A 118 75.08 41.84 -49.99
CA ASP A 118 74.74 40.47 -50.44
C ASP A 118 73.54 39.92 -49.61
N PRO A 119 72.47 39.36 -50.18
CA PRO A 119 71.19 39.18 -49.47
C PRO A 119 71.09 38.04 -48.44
N GLN A 120 72.20 37.43 -47.98
CA GLN A 120 72.15 36.22 -47.13
C GLN A 120 72.61 36.36 -45.67
N GLY A 121 72.72 37.58 -45.13
CA GLY A 121 72.47 37.90 -43.71
C GLY A 121 73.32 37.24 -42.60
N LYS A 122 74.24 36.33 -42.90
CA LYS A 122 75.12 35.64 -41.93
C LYS A 122 76.48 36.31 -41.72
N SER A 123 76.89 37.22 -42.60
CA SER A 123 78.26 37.74 -42.65
C SER A 123 78.50 39.00 -41.80
N SER A 124 77.49 39.86 -41.62
CA SER A 124 77.69 41.25 -41.15
C SER A 124 78.31 41.40 -39.76
N LYS A 125 78.05 40.47 -38.82
CA LYS A 125 78.67 40.52 -37.48
C LYS A 125 80.13 40.11 -37.47
N LEU A 126 80.52 39.13 -38.29
CA LEU A 126 81.92 38.70 -38.40
C LEU A 126 82.74 39.79 -39.10
N GLN A 127 82.16 40.39 -40.15
CA GLN A 127 82.73 41.51 -40.88
C GLN A 127 82.86 42.78 -40.02
N ALA A 128 81.90 43.07 -39.14
CA ALA A 128 82.01 44.16 -38.17
C ALA A 128 83.15 43.90 -37.14
N LEU A 129 83.29 42.66 -36.68
CA LEU A 129 84.35 42.23 -35.76
C LEU A 129 85.74 42.41 -36.42
N GLU A 130 85.93 41.88 -37.64
CA GLU A 130 87.16 42.05 -38.44
C GLU A 130 87.49 43.53 -38.70
N ALA A 131 86.48 44.38 -38.90
CA ALA A 131 86.65 45.81 -39.09
C ALA A 131 87.10 46.52 -37.80
N TYR A 132 86.52 46.19 -36.63
CA TYR A 132 86.96 46.74 -35.34
C TYR A 132 88.36 46.26 -34.97
N GLU A 133 88.69 44.98 -35.18
CA GLU A 133 90.05 44.45 -34.98
C GLU A 133 91.06 45.17 -35.88
N SER A 134 90.76 45.30 -37.17
CA SER A 134 91.59 46.03 -38.14
C SER A 134 91.77 47.50 -37.76
N TYR A 135 90.73 48.16 -37.25
CA TYR A 135 90.80 49.55 -36.80
C TYR A 135 91.69 49.71 -35.56
N ILE A 136 91.55 48.82 -34.57
CA ILE A 136 92.35 48.84 -33.33
C ILE A 136 93.83 48.54 -33.62
N LEU A 137 94.11 47.61 -34.53
CA LEU A 137 95.47 47.26 -34.97
C LEU A 137 96.13 48.39 -35.78
N LYS A 138 95.40 49.04 -36.69
CA LYS A 138 95.94 50.16 -37.49
C LYS A 138 96.22 51.43 -36.67
N HIS A 139 95.60 51.59 -35.51
CA HIS A 139 95.77 52.74 -34.61
C HIS A 139 96.42 52.33 -33.28
N PHE A 140 97.39 51.42 -33.34
CA PHE A 140 98.00 50.79 -32.16
C PHE A 140 98.70 51.79 -31.22
N GLU A 141 99.30 52.87 -31.74
CA GLU A 141 100.22 53.73 -30.97
C GLU A 141 99.56 54.87 -30.17
N TYR A 142 98.34 55.30 -30.52
CA TYR A 142 97.66 56.40 -29.79
C TYR A 142 96.60 55.89 -28.79
N LYS A 143 96.73 56.32 -27.53
CA LYS A 143 95.62 56.29 -26.57
C LYS A 143 94.60 57.35 -26.98
N SER A 144 93.39 56.92 -27.33
CA SER A 144 92.28 57.81 -27.66
C SER A 144 90.96 57.21 -27.22
N ASP A 145 90.00 58.08 -26.94
CA ASP A 145 88.65 57.68 -26.56
C ASP A 145 87.90 56.91 -27.64
N LEU A 146 88.18 57.23 -28.91
CA LEU A 146 87.72 56.46 -30.07
C LEU A 146 88.22 55.02 -30.02
N LYS A 147 89.46 54.79 -29.59
CA LYS A 147 90.04 53.45 -29.42
C LYS A 147 89.41 52.73 -28.23
N ALA A 148 89.22 53.39 -27.09
CA ALA A 148 88.53 52.81 -25.93
C ALA A 148 87.07 52.43 -26.24
N GLU A 149 86.37 53.22 -27.06
CA GLU A 149 85.01 52.94 -27.54
C GLU A 149 84.99 51.81 -28.58
N ALA A 150 85.94 51.78 -29.52
CA ALA A 150 86.07 50.68 -30.47
C ALA A 150 86.40 49.34 -29.78
N MET A 151 87.30 49.36 -28.78
CA MET A 151 87.60 48.19 -27.94
C MET A 151 86.36 47.74 -27.17
N HIS A 152 85.62 48.66 -26.54
CA HIS A 152 84.39 48.34 -25.81
C HIS A 152 83.37 47.61 -26.69
N ARG A 153 83.09 48.15 -27.89
CA ARG A 153 82.20 47.53 -28.88
C ARG A 153 82.71 46.19 -29.41
N LEU A 154 84.03 46.02 -29.54
CA LEU A 154 84.61 44.73 -29.93
C LEU A 154 84.38 43.69 -28.82
N GLY A 155 84.53 44.08 -27.55
CA GLY A 155 84.19 43.23 -26.40
C GLY A 155 82.71 42.82 -26.41
N ASP A 156 81.80 43.77 -26.63
CA ASP A 156 80.35 43.52 -26.73
C ASP A 156 80.02 42.56 -27.87
N LEU A 157 80.62 42.77 -29.05
CA LEU A 157 80.44 41.89 -30.20
C LEU A 157 80.96 40.48 -29.92
N TYR A 158 82.09 40.34 -29.22
CA TYR A 158 82.60 39.06 -28.78
C TYR A 158 81.67 38.37 -27.76
N MET A 159 81.10 39.11 -26.80
CA MET A 159 80.10 38.56 -25.86
C MET A 159 78.86 38.08 -26.60
N GLN A 160 78.32 38.90 -27.51
CA GLN A 160 77.17 38.51 -28.32
C GLN A 160 77.48 37.30 -29.20
N LEU A 161 78.67 37.22 -29.80
CA LEU A 161 79.06 36.11 -30.67
C LEU A 161 79.14 34.80 -29.88
N GLU A 162 79.76 34.80 -28.69
CA GLU A 162 79.78 33.60 -27.86
C GLU A 162 78.38 33.28 -27.32
N MET A 163 77.59 34.26 -26.85
CA MET A 163 76.22 33.98 -26.37
C MET A 163 75.35 33.34 -27.47
N ASN A 164 75.42 33.82 -28.72
CA ASN A 164 74.75 33.19 -29.87
C ASN A 164 75.29 31.78 -30.18
N THR A 165 76.58 31.53 -29.93
CA THR A 165 77.22 30.24 -30.16
C THR A 165 76.87 29.25 -29.05
N HIS A 166 76.84 29.72 -27.80
CA HIS A 166 76.44 29.00 -26.60
C HIS A 166 74.96 28.64 -26.64
N GLN A 167 74.07 29.53 -27.07
CA GLN A 167 72.65 29.21 -27.29
C GLN A 167 72.44 28.07 -28.31
N LYS A 168 73.25 28.01 -29.38
CA LYS A 168 73.23 26.88 -30.33
C LYS A 168 73.71 25.59 -29.67
N LYS A 169 74.84 25.63 -28.95
CA LYS A 169 75.37 24.50 -28.15
C LYS A 169 74.34 24.02 -27.11
N LEU A 170 73.62 24.93 -26.44
CA LEU A 170 72.57 24.62 -25.47
C LEU A 170 71.36 23.95 -26.13
N LYS A 171 70.89 24.47 -27.28
CA LYS A 171 69.80 23.84 -28.03
C LYS A 171 70.15 22.42 -28.46
N GLU A 172 71.39 22.19 -28.90
CA GLU A 172 71.89 20.86 -29.22
C GLU A 172 72.02 19.98 -27.96
N TYR A 173 72.51 20.53 -26.85
CA TYR A 173 72.59 19.86 -25.55
C TYR A 173 71.21 19.42 -25.05
N TYR A 174 70.19 20.28 -25.04
CA TYR A 174 68.84 19.91 -24.61
C TYR A 174 68.20 18.89 -25.54
N ASN A 175 68.42 18.97 -26.85
CA ASN A 175 68.00 17.93 -27.79
C ASN A 175 68.64 16.57 -27.43
N ARG A 176 69.95 16.52 -27.18
CA ARG A 176 70.67 15.30 -26.77
C ARG A 176 70.28 14.81 -25.38
N LEU A 177 70.06 15.71 -24.42
CA LEU A 177 69.59 15.38 -23.08
C LEU A 177 68.17 14.80 -23.12
N GLY A 178 67.30 15.32 -23.98
CA GLY A 178 65.99 14.75 -24.26
C GLY A 178 66.03 13.36 -24.89
N LEU A 179 67.09 13.03 -25.65
CA LEU A 179 67.34 11.65 -26.11
C LEU A 179 67.82 10.76 -24.97
N TYR A 180 68.72 11.24 -24.09
CA TYR A 180 69.21 10.53 -22.91
C TYR A 180 68.08 10.20 -21.92
N LEU A 181 67.25 11.18 -21.55
CA LEU A 181 66.09 10.99 -20.66
C LEU A 181 65.03 10.03 -21.24
N LYS A 182 65.03 9.81 -22.56
CA LYS A 182 64.18 8.83 -23.27
C LYS A 182 64.90 7.50 -23.53
N GLY A 183 66.08 7.27 -22.94
CA GLY A 183 66.87 6.05 -23.09
C GLY A 183 67.46 5.80 -24.49
N ARG A 184 67.50 6.82 -25.36
CA ARG A 184 67.94 6.69 -26.76
C ARG A 184 69.45 6.88 -26.97
N ILE A 185 70.16 7.38 -25.97
CA ILE A 185 71.63 7.41 -25.89
C ILE A 185 72.03 7.00 -24.47
N GLN A 186 73.16 6.30 -24.31
CA GLN A 186 73.61 5.80 -23.01
C GLN A 186 74.32 6.87 -22.18
N ASP A 187 75.13 7.72 -22.82
CA ASP A 187 75.88 8.77 -22.13
C ASP A 187 75.05 10.05 -22.00
N ARG A 188 75.05 10.63 -20.79
CA ARG A 188 74.53 11.98 -20.58
C ARG A 188 75.47 12.98 -21.27
N PRO A 189 74.99 13.81 -22.20
CA PRO A 189 75.85 14.82 -22.82
C PRO A 189 76.36 15.80 -21.75
N PRO A 190 77.61 16.27 -21.82
CA PRO A 190 78.10 17.32 -20.94
C PRO A 190 77.40 18.65 -21.28
N PRO A 191 77.03 19.47 -20.29
CA PRO A 191 76.53 20.81 -20.55
C PRO A 191 77.64 21.66 -21.20
N PRO A 192 77.33 22.45 -22.25
CA PRO A 192 78.30 23.38 -22.80
C PRO A 192 78.64 24.44 -21.76
N ARG A 193 79.90 24.88 -21.75
CA ARG A 193 80.32 26.09 -21.02
C ARG A 193 80.33 27.27 -21.99
N ILE A 194 80.04 28.46 -21.47
CA ILE A 194 80.24 29.72 -22.18
C ILE A 194 81.68 30.19 -21.92
N ASN A 195 82.27 30.97 -22.83
CA ASN A 195 83.64 31.45 -22.70
C ASN A 195 83.74 32.89 -23.23
N HIS A 196 83.87 33.83 -22.30
CA HIS A 196 84.00 35.25 -22.57
C HIS A 196 85.44 35.76 -22.45
N THR A 197 86.45 34.88 -22.39
CA THR A 197 87.87 35.23 -22.22
C THR A 197 88.31 36.37 -23.15
N LYS A 198 87.87 36.38 -24.43
CA LYS A 198 88.17 37.48 -25.37
C LYS A 198 87.59 38.82 -24.92
N SER A 199 86.34 38.85 -24.50
CA SER A 199 85.68 40.06 -24.00
C SER A 199 86.26 40.51 -22.66
N ILE A 200 86.50 39.57 -21.73
CA ILE A 200 87.12 39.82 -20.42
C ILE A 200 88.46 40.55 -20.59
N VAL A 201 89.38 39.99 -21.39
CA VAL A 201 90.70 40.59 -21.66
C VAL A 201 90.56 42.00 -22.27
N ILE A 202 89.60 42.20 -23.17
CA ILE A 202 89.35 43.51 -23.78
C ILE A 202 88.85 44.52 -22.73
N TYR A 203 87.91 44.14 -21.87
CA TYR A 203 87.38 45.03 -20.84
C TYR A 203 88.42 45.33 -19.74
N GLU A 204 89.14 44.31 -19.26
CA GLU A 204 90.27 44.48 -18.33
C GLU A 204 91.30 45.48 -18.87
N GLU A 205 91.69 45.34 -20.15
CA GLU A 205 92.68 46.22 -20.76
C GLU A 205 92.14 47.64 -20.99
N ILE A 206 90.84 47.83 -21.27
CA ILE A 206 90.23 49.18 -21.28
C ILE A 206 90.32 49.81 -19.88
N LEU A 207 89.98 49.06 -18.83
CA LEU A 207 89.96 49.56 -17.45
C LEU A 207 91.36 49.87 -16.91
N LYS A 208 92.37 49.16 -17.41
CA LYS A 208 93.78 49.38 -17.13
C LYS A 208 94.39 50.53 -17.93
N GLN A 209 94.06 50.66 -19.22
CA GLN A 209 94.61 51.72 -20.08
C GLN A 209 93.93 53.08 -19.89
N TYR A 210 92.64 53.10 -19.53
CA TYR A 210 91.77 54.29 -19.46
C TYR A 210 91.02 54.38 -18.11
N PRO A 211 91.67 54.26 -16.93
CA PRO A 211 91.00 54.02 -15.63
C PRO A 211 89.99 55.09 -15.17
N SER A 212 90.09 56.32 -15.69
CA SER A 212 89.24 57.47 -15.35
C SER A 212 88.15 57.80 -16.38
N ARG A 213 87.97 56.97 -17.44
CA ARG A 213 86.93 57.18 -18.47
C ARG A 213 85.55 57.20 -17.82
N VAL A 214 84.73 58.22 -18.11
CA VAL A 214 83.38 58.37 -17.52
C VAL A 214 82.48 57.18 -17.84
N ALA A 215 82.59 56.66 -19.07
CA ALA A 215 81.92 55.44 -19.53
C ALA A 215 82.72 54.15 -19.23
N ASN A 216 83.63 54.14 -18.24
CA ASN A 216 84.25 52.89 -17.80
C ASN A 216 83.27 52.01 -17.08
N ASP A 217 82.28 52.62 -16.45
CA ASP A 217 81.11 51.88 -16.05
C ASP A 217 80.57 51.11 -17.27
N ALA A 218 80.40 51.68 -18.48
CA ALA A 218 79.93 50.93 -19.67
C ALA A 218 80.58 49.54 -19.94
N VAL A 219 81.89 49.48 -19.71
CA VAL A 219 82.86 48.40 -20.01
C VAL A 219 82.88 47.36 -18.90
N LEU A 220 82.85 47.92 -17.72
CA LEU A 220 82.39 47.22 -16.56
C LEU A 220 80.95 46.65 -16.88
N TYR A 221 80.49 45.60 -16.18
CA TYR A 221 79.25 44.77 -16.35
C TYR A 221 79.35 43.84 -17.48
N GLN A 222 79.69 44.34 -18.66
CA GLN A 222 79.97 43.41 -19.72
C GLN A 222 81.11 42.48 -19.23
N LEU A 223 82.02 43.01 -18.42
CA LEU A 223 83.01 42.25 -17.68
C LEU A 223 82.50 41.15 -16.70
N ALA A 224 81.38 41.25 -15.96
CA ALA A 224 80.87 40.10 -15.14
C ALA A 224 79.40 39.72 -15.28
N HIS A 225 78.72 40.21 -16.30
CA HIS A 225 77.92 39.30 -17.07
C HIS A 225 78.89 38.28 -17.68
N ALA A 226 80.01 38.70 -18.30
CA ALA A 226 81.04 37.75 -18.77
C ALA A 226 81.58 36.76 -17.70
N TYR A 227 82.16 37.21 -16.58
CA TYR A 227 82.61 36.27 -15.53
C TYR A 227 81.46 35.52 -14.82
N SER A 228 80.30 36.13 -14.54
CA SER A 228 79.15 35.41 -13.94
C SER A 228 78.57 34.36 -14.89
N ASP A 229 78.53 34.65 -16.19
CA ASP A 229 78.16 33.71 -17.25
C ASP A 229 79.18 32.55 -17.30
N GLU A 230 80.49 32.83 -17.13
CA GLU A 230 81.54 31.80 -16.94
C GLU A 230 81.42 31.01 -15.62
N GLY A 231 80.44 31.33 -14.75
CA GLY A 231 80.23 30.67 -13.45
C GLY A 231 81.28 31.04 -12.40
N ARG A 232 82.11 32.03 -12.70
CA ARG A 232 83.10 32.59 -11.77
C ARG A 232 82.29 33.61 -10.94
N THR A 233 81.75 33.21 -9.78
CA THR A 233 80.81 34.03 -8.95
C THR A 233 81.48 34.71 -7.74
N ASP A 234 82.52 34.06 -7.24
CA ASP A 234 83.71 34.73 -6.72
C ASP A 234 84.45 35.52 -7.81
N GLU A 235 83.99 35.49 -9.07
CA GLU A 235 84.22 36.57 -10.02
C GLU A 235 82.87 37.17 -10.47
N ALA A 236 81.93 37.35 -9.52
CA ALA A 236 80.71 38.16 -9.59
C ALA A 236 80.63 39.27 -8.49
N GLY A 237 81.18 39.15 -7.27
CA GLY A 237 81.03 40.14 -6.16
C GLY A 237 81.68 41.57 -6.23
N GLU A 238 82.92 41.74 -5.71
CA GLU A 238 83.69 43.03 -5.60
C GLU A 238 83.73 44.04 -6.81
N VAL A 239 83.26 43.78 -8.04
CA VAL A 239 83.10 44.83 -9.09
C VAL A 239 81.64 45.11 -9.44
N PHE A 240 80.69 44.28 -8.97
CA PHE A 240 79.34 44.76 -8.68
C PHE A 240 79.56 45.84 -7.60
N ASN A 241 80.40 45.53 -6.59
CA ASN A 241 80.86 46.48 -5.57
C ASN A 241 81.71 47.67 -6.11
N ARG A 242 82.75 47.47 -6.94
CA ARG A 242 83.57 48.56 -7.52
C ARG A 242 82.74 49.48 -8.42
N LEU A 243 81.70 49.00 -9.12
CA LEU A 243 80.72 49.95 -9.69
C LEU A 243 80.06 50.72 -8.58
N VAL A 244 79.25 50.09 -7.73
CA VAL A 244 78.33 50.85 -6.86
C VAL A 244 79.10 51.82 -5.95
N THR A 245 80.36 51.51 -5.66
CA THR A 245 81.33 52.40 -4.99
C THR A 245 81.87 53.53 -5.86
N ARG A 246 82.34 53.28 -7.10
CA ARG A 246 82.97 54.31 -7.97
C ARG A 246 81.98 55.11 -8.81
N PHE A 247 80.84 54.52 -9.14
CA PHE A 247 79.78 55.04 -9.99
C PHE A 247 78.41 54.94 -9.28
N PRO A 248 78.23 55.58 -8.11
CA PRO A 248 77.00 55.48 -7.30
C PRO A 248 75.76 56.10 -7.97
N LYS A 249 75.91 56.74 -9.14
CA LYS A 249 74.82 57.25 -9.97
C LYS A 249 74.63 56.48 -11.28
N SER A 250 75.32 55.35 -11.47
CA SER A 250 75.15 54.53 -12.67
C SER A 250 73.71 54.04 -12.78
N PRO A 251 73.10 54.04 -13.98
CA PRO A 251 71.76 53.51 -14.22
C PRO A 251 71.66 51.98 -14.04
N PHE A 252 72.74 51.33 -13.64
CA PHE A 252 72.83 49.89 -13.43
C PHE A 252 73.20 49.51 -11.99
N ARG A 253 73.33 50.51 -11.10
CA ARG A 253 73.45 50.33 -9.63
C ARG A 253 72.40 49.37 -9.07
N GLN A 254 71.18 49.43 -9.59
CA GLN A 254 70.05 48.66 -9.06
C GLN A 254 70.21 47.15 -9.33
N GLU A 255 70.42 46.77 -10.60
CA GLU A 255 70.78 45.39 -10.95
C GLU A 255 72.05 44.96 -10.21
N ALA A 256 73.00 45.88 -9.99
CA ALA A 256 74.22 45.57 -9.28
C ALA A 256 74.01 45.00 -7.88
N TYR A 257 73.23 45.73 -7.09
CA TYR A 257 72.89 45.34 -5.74
C TYR A 257 72.02 44.08 -5.72
N PHE A 258 71.14 43.89 -6.72
CA PHE A 258 70.39 42.64 -6.86
C PHE A 258 71.32 41.44 -7.10
N ARG A 259 72.28 41.55 -8.02
CA ARG A 259 73.25 40.48 -8.33
C ARG A 259 74.20 40.20 -7.17
N MET A 260 74.61 41.22 -6.40
CA MET A 260 75.32 41.05 -5.13
C MET A 260 74.47 40.33 -4.08
N GLY A 261 73.18 40.65 -4.03
CA GLY A 261 72.20 39.96 -3.18
C GLY A 261 72.09 38.48 -3.55
N GLU A 262 72.00 38.15 -4.83
CA GLU A 262 71.96 36.76 -5.31
C GLU A 262 73.22 36.00 -4.91
N PHE A 263 74.41 36.58 -5.11
CA PHE A 263 75.67 36.00 -4.64
C PHE A 263 75.65 35.70 -3.14
N PHE A 264 75.27 36.67 -2.30
CA PHE A 264 75.18 36.46 -0.84
C PHE A 264 74.06 35.49 -0.43
N PHE A 265 73.01 35.35 -1.24
CA PHE A 265 71.92 34.40 -1.00
C PHE A 265 72.37 32.97 -1.31
N GLU A 266 73.07 32.76 -2.43
CA GLU A 266 73.65 31.47 -2.81
C GLU A 266 74.74 31.00 -1.82
N THR A 267 75.55 31.92 -1.28
CA THR A 267 76.53 31.61 -0.23
C THR A 267 75.91 31.50 1.18
N GLN A 268 74.58 31.60 1.31
CA GLN A 268 73.82 31.56 2.57
C GLN A 268 74.15 32.68 3.57
N GLU A 269 74.79 33.76 3.11
CA GLU A 269 75.05 34.97 3.88
C GLU A 269 73.81 35.89 3.92
N PHE A 270 72.67 35.34 4.34
CA PHE A 270 71.34 35.97 4.23
C PHE A 270 71.25 37.41 4.76
N LYS A 271 72.03 37.76 5.80
CA LYS A 271 72.08 39.14 6.32
C LYS A 271 72.66 40.13 5.30
N LYS A 272 73.78 39.78 4.65
CA LYS A 272 74.38 40.59 3.57
C LYS A 272 73.49 40.60 2.32
N ALA A 273 72.82 39.47 2.03
CA ALA A 273 71.83 39.39 0.95
C ALA A 273 70.69 40.39 1.17
N ILE A 274 70.10 40.44 2.38
CA ILE A 274 69.06 41.41 2.75
C ILE A 274 69.54 42.86 2.61
N GLU A 275 70.77 43.17 3.04
CA GLU A 275 71.36 44.50 2.88
C GLU A 275 71.52 44.89 1.41
N ALA A 276 72.04 43.98 0.58
CA ALA A 276 72.18 44.19 -0.85
C ALA A 276 70.83 44.30 -1.56
N TYR A 277 69.86 43.43 -1.30
CA TYR A 277 68.51 43.54 -1.86
C TYR A 277 67.82 44.83 -1.47
N ARG A 278 67.98 45.30 -0.23
CA ARG A 278 67.43 46.60 0.21
C ARG A 278 68.01 47.77 -0.58
N GLU A 279 69.31 47.74 -0.91
CA GLU A 279 69.95 48.74 -1.77
C GLU A 279 69.58 48.61 -3.27
N ALA A 280 69.00 47.47 -3.68
CA ALA A 280 68.38 47.27 -4.99
C ALA A 280 66.89 47.72 -5.04
N LEU A 281 66.27 48.03 -3.89
CA LEU A 281 64.98 48.69 -3.85
C LEU A 281 65.16 50.20 -4.08
N PRO A 282 64.19 50.89 -4.72
CA PRO A 282 64.27 52.34 -4.89
C PRO A 282 64.17 53.05 -3.54
N HIS A 283 65.20 53.84 -3.21
CA HIS A 283 65.09 54.84 -2.14
C HIS A 283 63.94 55.80 -2.46
N GLN A 284 63.15 56.18 -1.44
CA GLN A 284 61.85 56.84 -1.58
C GLN A 284 61.86 58.22 -2.29
N SER A 285 63.05 58.73 -2.61
CA SER A 285 63.31 60.00 -3.31
C SER A 285 63.86 59.86 -4.74
N ALA A 286 63.95 58.65 -5.31
CA ALA A 286 64.60 58.40 -6.60
C ALA A 286 63.80 57.49 -7.56
N LEU A 287 62.63 57.95 -8.01
CA LEU A 287 61.97 57.44 -9.22
C LEU A 287 62.88 57.71 -10.44
N SER A 288 63.68 56.72 -10.83
CA SER A 288 64.61 56.84 -11.95
C SER A 288 63.88 56.65 -13.28
N ALA A 289 63.92 57.67 -14.15
CA ALA A 289 63.19 57.75 -15.42
C ALA A 289 63.68 56.80 -16.55
N SER A 290 64.30 55.66 -16.21
CA SER A 290 64.96 54.75 -17.14
C SER A 290 64.24 53.41 -17.36
N GLY A 291 63.22 53.06 -16.56
CA GLY A 291 62.37 51.87 -16.72
C GLY A 291 63.04 50.50 -16.54
N ARG A 292 64.38 50.40 -16.61
CA ARG A 292 65.17 49.15 -16.50
C ARG A 292 65.23 48.54 -15.10
N GLY A 293 64.53 49.13 -14.13
CA GLY A 293 64.67 48.80 -12.71
C GLY A 293 63.56 47.90 -12.14
N GLU A 294 62.40 47.84 -12.80
CA GLU A 294 61.18 47.29 -12.18
C GLU A 294 61.26 45.77 -11.97
N ASP A 295 61.78 45.02 -12.95
CA ASP A 295 62.01 43.58 -12.88
C ASP A 295 62.84 43.17 -11.64
N PHE A 296 63.86 43.96 -11.31
CA PHE A 296 64.77 43.68 -10.19
C PHE A 296 64.15 43.98 -8.82
N ILE A 297 63.18 44.89 -8.73
CA ILE A 297 62.50 45.21 -7.46
C ILE A 297 61.73 43.99 -6.97
N GLU A 298 60.99 43.33 -7.86
CA GLU A 298 60.15 42.19 -7.51
C GLU A 298 61.00 40.97 -7.13
N MET A 299 62.06 40.69 -7.90
CA MET A 299 63.01 39.63 -7.56
C MET A 299 63.78 39.92 -6.25
N ALA A 300 64.14 41.19 -5.99
CA ALA A 300 64.78 41.59 -4.73
C ALA A 300 63.83 41.41 -3.54
N LEU A 301 62.57 41.82 -3.64
CA LEU A 301 61.55 41.58 -2.60
C LEU A 301 61.34 40.08 -2.37
N TYR A 302 61.23 39.30 -3.45
CA TYR A 302 61.10 37.85 -3.39
C TYR A 302 62.22 37.19 -2.59
N LYS A 303 63.48 37.42 -3.00
CA LYS A 303 64.66 36.83 -2.35
C LYS A 303 64.90 37.41 -0.95
N MET A 304 64.57 38.67 -0.69
CA MET A 304 64.64 39.27 0.65
C MET A 304 63.60 38.67 1.61
N GLY A 305 62.38 38.41 1.15
CA GLY A 305 61.33 37.74 1.93
C GLY A 305 61.74 36.33 2.35
N TRP A 306 62.35 35.57 1.43
CA TRP A 306 62.96 34.26 1.69
C TRP A 306 64.16 34.34 2.64
N ALA A 307 65.03 35.35 2.49
CA ALA A 307 66.18 35.54 3.39
C ALA A 307 65.73 35.88 4.82
N TYR A 308 64.65 36.66 5.00
CA TYR A 308 64.03 36.87 6.31
C TYR A 308 63.40 35.58 6.86
N TYR A 309 62.71 34.79 6.02
CA TYR A 309 62.14 33.50 6.42
C TYR A 309 63.21 32.52 6.91
N ALA A 310 64.33 32.40 6.18
CA ALA A 310 65.47 31.56 6.53
C ALA A 310 66.17 31.96 7.84
N LEU A 311 65.97 33.21 8.30
CA LEU A 311 66.44 33.72 9.59
C LEU A 311 65.38 33.65 10.70
N SER A 312 64.22 33.02 10.44
CA SER A 312 63.03 32.99 11.31
C SER A 312 62.50 34.39 11.71
N ASP A 313 62.80 35.42 10.92
CA ASP A 313 62.28 36.77 11.09
C ASP A 313 60.93 36.90 10.37
N TYR A 314 59.96 36.09 10.82
CA TYR A 314 58.69 35.89 10.14
C TYR A 314 57.90 37.19 9.96
N ARG A 315 57.99 38.14 10.90
CA ARG A 315 57.33 39.45 10.78
C ARG A 315 57.85 40.24 9.58
N ARG A 316 59.18 40.35 9.41
CA ARG A 316 59.76 41.05 8.26
C ARG A 316 59.61 40.26 6.95
N SER A 317 59.57 38.94 7.03
CA SER A 317 59.24 38.08 5.88
C SER A 317 57.82 38.37 5.39
N ILE A 318 56.83 38.40 6.30
CA ILE A 318 55.43 38.81 6.02
C ILE A 318 55.37 40.23 5.45
N ASP A 319 55.99 41.23 6.11
CA ASP A 319 56.03 42.62 5.63
C ASP A 319 56.57 42.70 4.19
N THR A 320 57.63 41.92 3.88
CA THR A 320 58.31 41.92 2.58
C THR A 320 57.48 41.21 1.50
N PHE A 321 56.93 40.03 1.79
CA PHE A 321 56.10 39.30 0.84
C PHE A 321 54.77 40.01 0.58
N LEU A 322 54.14 40.61 1.59
CA LEU A 322 52.96 41.47 1.38
C LEU A 322 53.30 42.71 0.55
N SER A 323 54.48 43.32 0.75
CA SER A 323 54.94 44.41 -0.12
C SER A 323 55.12 43.98 -1.59
N LEU A 324 55.41 42.69 -1.85
CA LEU A 324 55.42 42.13 -3.20
C LEU A 324 53.99 41.86 -3.73
N LEU A 325 53.09 41.34 -2.90
CA LEU A 325 51.68 41.16 -3.27
C LEU A 325 50.97 42.50 -3.55
N ASP A 326 51.17 43.51 -2.70
CA ASP A 326 50.61 44.86 -2.85
C ASP A 326 51.05 45.51 -4.18
N ARG A 327 52.24 45.17 -4.72
CA ARG A 327 52.70 45.61 -6.05
C ARG A 327 52.10 44.82 -7.22
N LYS A 328 51.58 43.61 -6.96
CA LYS A 328 50.93 42.73 -7.94
C LYS A 328 49.40 42.86 -7.96
N THR A 329 48.80 43.62 -7.03
CA THR A 329 47.39 44.03 -7.16
C THR A 329 47.26 45.14 -8.20
N THR A 330 46.11 45.16 -8.89
CA THR A 330 45.78 46.26 -9.80
C THR A 330 44.54 46.99 -9.27
N LEU A 331 44.55 48.31 -9.38
CA LEU A 331 43.38 49.14 -9.09
C LEU A 331 42.33 48.90 -10.19
N THR A 332 41.19 48.34 -9.80
CA THR A 332 40.00 48.24 -10.65
C THR A 332 39.32 49.61 -10.78
N GLU A 333 38.44 49.79 -11.77
CA GLU A 333 37.68 51.04 -11.97
C GLU A 333 36.81 51.45 -10.76
N ALA A 334 36.54 50.51 -9.84
CA ALA A 334 35.84 50.74 -8.58
C ALA A 334 36.76 51.18 -7.41
N GLY A 335 38.06 51.32 -7.64
CA GLY A 335 39.06 51.68 -6.62
C GLY A 335 39.53 50.53 -5.72
N GLN A 336 39.09 49.29 -5.99
CA GLN A 336 39.47 48.08 -5.24
C GLN A 336 40.71 47.42 -5.85
N GLN A 337 41.62 46.93 -5.01
CA GLN A 337 42.92 46.33 -5.34
C GLN A 337 42.84 44.80 -5.44
N GLN A 338 42.36 44.27 -6.57
CA GLN A 338 42.19 42.82 -6.72
C GLN A 338 43.48 42.11 -7.16
N LEU A 339 43.81 40.98 -6.51
CA LEU A 339 44.94 40.13 -6.86
C LEU A 339 44.57 39.18 -8.01
N LEU A 340 44.87 39.58 -9.25
CA LEU A 340 44.49 38.83 -10.45
C LEU A 340 45.49 37.73 -10.81
N LEU A 341 45.48 36.62 -10.05
CA LEU A 341 46.32 35.44 -10.28
C LEU A 341 46.25 34.85 -11.71
N TYR A 342 45.16 35.11 -12.45
CA TYR A 342 44.93 34.59 -13.81
C TYR A 342 45.56 35.43 -14.94
N ASN A 343 46.11 36.62 -14.64
CA ASN A 343 46.73 37.50 -15.64
C ASN A 343 48.26 37.36 -15.73
N PHE A 344 48.84 36.45 -14.95
CA PHE A 344 50.28 36.17 -14.94
C PHE A 344 50.67 35.11 -15.97
N SER A 345 51.89 35.21 -16.48
CA SER A 345 52.50 34.10 -17.23
C SER A 345 52.61 32.84 -16.35
N GLU A 346 52.69 31.65 -16.96
CA GLU A 346 52.83 30.36 -16.26
C GLU A 346 53.98 30.40 -15.22
N THR A 347 55.09 31.07 -15.55
CA THR A 347 56.25 31.28 -14.68
C THR A 347 56.00 32.25 -13.53
N GLU A 348 55.27 33.34 -13.74
CA GLU A 348 54.93 34.31 -12.68
C GLU A 348 53.88 33.75 -11.71
N GLY A 349 52.95 32.93 -12.22
CA GLY A 349 51.93 32.26 -11.42
C GLY A 349 52.50 31.26 -10.42
N GLU A 350 53.51 30.47 -10.80
CA GLU A 350 54.21 29.57 -9.86
C GLU A 350 54.99 30.33 -8.79
N LEU A 351 55.71 31.41 -9.17
CA LEU A 351 56.41 32.27 -8.22
C LEU A 351 55.45 32.88 -7.18
N LEU A 352 54.27 33.33 -7.63
CA LEU A 352 53.26 33.92 -6.74
C LEU A 352 52.65 32.89 -5.78
N LYS A 353 52.43 31.65 -6.23
CA LYS A 353 52.02 30.53 -5.35
C LYS A 353 53.07 30.23 -4.30
N GLU A 354 54.36 30.22 -4.67
CA GLU A 354 55.47 30.00 -3.74
C GLU A 354 55.56 31.12 -2.69
N VAL A 355 55.46 32.38 -3.10
CA VAL A 355 55.37 33.55 -2.20
C VAL A 355 54.23 33.40 -1.21
N ILE A 356 53.02 33.09 -1.69
CA ILE A 356 51.83 32.96 -0.84
C ILE A 356 51.99 31.77 0.10
N HIS A 357 52.51 30.64 -0.37
CA HIS A 357 52.76 29.47 0.49
C HIS A 357 53.72 29.81 1.65
N THR A 358 54.87 30.43 1.37
CA THR A 358 55.85 30.80 2.40
C THR A 358 55.34 31.91 3.33
N LEU A 359 54.56 32.87 2.80
CA LEU A 359 53.83 33.86 3.60
C LEU A 359 52.86 33.21 4.59
N LEU A 360 52.12 32.19 4.17
CA LEU A 360 51.15 31.48 5.01
C LEU A 360 51.84 30.60 6.06
N LEU A 361 52.99 29.99 5.74
CA LEU A 361 53.83 29.31 6.74
C LEU A 361 54.37 30.30 7.77
N ALA A 362 54.81 31.50 7.35
CA ALA A 362 55.25 32.54 8.28
C ALA A 362 54.11 33.04 9.19
N PHE A 363 52.87 33.08 8.69
CA PHE A 363 51.70 33.35 9.53
C PHE A 363 51.40 32.20 10.50
N ASP A 364 51.43 30.93 10.05
CA ASP A 364 51.23 29.74 10.89
C ASP A 364 52.16 29.73 12.12
N GLU A 365 53.47 29.95 11.88
CA GLU A 365 54.51 30.07 12.91
C GLU A 365 54.26 31.21 13.93
N LEU A 366 53.50 32.25 13.56
CA LEU A 366 53.13 33.36 14.44
C LEU A 366 51.71 33.25 15.05
N GLY A 367 50.98 32.15 14.83
CA GLY A 367 49.62 31.93 15.35
C GLY A 367 48.50 31.94 14.31
N GLY A 368 48.84 31.79 13.03
CA GLY A 368 47.92 31.60 11.92
C GLY A 368 46.87 32.70 11.76
N ALA A 369 45.62 32.28 11.54
CA ALA A 369 44.49 33.16 11.27
C ALA A 369 44.28 34.26 12.32
N THR A 370 44.55 33.99 13.60
CA THR A 370 44.42 35.00 14.67
C THR A 370 45.43 36.12 14.48
N GLN A 371 46.67 35.78 14.13
CA GLN A 371 47.71 36.77 13.86
C GLN A 371 47.50 37.49 12.53
N MET A 372 46.86 36.87 11.53
CA MET A 372 46.42 37.57 10.31
C MET A 372 45.44 38.71 10.64
N VAL A 373 44.38 38.45 11.43
CA VAL A 373 43.42 39.51 11.84
C VAL A 373 44.13 40.64 12.58
N THR A 374 44.99 40.32 13.55
CA THR A 374 45.76 41.34 14.29
C THR A 374 46.69 42.13 13.35
N TYR A 375 47.38 41.45 12.43
CA TYR A 375 48.31 42.08 11.50
C TYR A 375 47.60 43.06 10.57
N PHE A 376 46.50 42.66 9.91
CA PHE A 376 45.78 43.56 9.00
C PHE A 376 45.05 44.68 9.76
N GLY A 377 44.57 44.43 10.97
CA GLY A 377 44.05 45.49 11.86
C GLY A 377 45.10 46.54 12.25
N GLU A 378 46.36 46.16 12.44
CA GLU A 378 47.48 47.07 12.73
C GLU A 378 48.07 47.75 11.47
N LYS A 379 48.09 47.05 10.34
CA LYS A 379 48.83 47.44 9.12
C LYS A 379 47.94 47.90 7.96
N GLY A 380 46.63 47.97 8.17
CA GLY A 380 45.63 48.27 7.16
C GLY A 380 45.11 47.02 6.43
N HIS A 381 43.84 47.06 6.05
CA HIS A 381 43.17 45.97 5.36
C HIS A 381 43.54 45.88 3.87
N ARG A 382 43.42 44.68 3.29
CA ARG A 382 43.61 44.42 1.85
C ARG A 382 42.44 43.63 1.27
N ASP A 383 42.10 43.92 0.01
CA ASP A 383 40.99 43.27 -0.70
C ASP A 383 41.25 41.78 -1.05
N TYR A 384 42.46 41.26 -0.81
CA TYR A 384 42.85 39.86 -1.02
C TYR A 384 43.01 39.06 0.28
N GLU A 385 42.61 39.62 1.43
CA GLU A 385 42.67 38.91 2.72
C GLU A 385 41.90 37.60 2.71
N ASP A 386 40.71 37.58 2.11
CA ASP A 386 39.89 36.38 1.94
C ASP A 386 40.66 35.25 1.23
N TYR A 387 41.39 35.57 0.16
CA TYR A 387 42.23 34.60 -0.56
C TYR A 387 43.33 34.03 0.34
N LEU A 388 43.94 34.83 1.21
CA LEU A 388 44.93 34.36 2.18
C LEU A 388 44.31 33.48 3.27
N PHE A 389 43.19 33.89 3.87
CA PHE A 389 42.50 33.07 4.89
C PHE A 389 42.00 31.74 4.28
N ARG A 390 41.52 31.77 3.03
CA ARG A 390 41.12 30.59 2.26
C ARG A 390 42.31 29.66 2.04
N SER A 391 43.41 30.20 1.53
CA SER A 391 44.63 29.45 1.25
C SER A 391 45.26 28.86 2.52
N LEU A 392 45.17 29.54 3.67
CA LEU A 392 45.59 29.00 4.97
C LEU A 392 44.70 27.82 5.40
N ALA A 393 43.38 27.95 5.25
CA ALA A 393 42.45 26.87 5.57
C ALA A 393 42.69 25.65 4.66
N ASP A 394 42.88 25.85 3.36
CA ASP A 394 43.17 24.78 2.40
C ASP A 394 44.55 24.14 2.64
N LEU A 395 45.57 24.92 3.05
CA LEU A 395 46.86 24.40 3.51
C LEU A 395 46.69 23.48 4.72
N TYR A 396 45.97 23.91 5.76
CA TYR A 396 45.69 23.07 6.93
C TYR A 396 44.86 21.82 6.58
N ILE A 397 43.90 21.92 5.66
CA ILE A 397 43.14 20.77 5.15
C ILE A 397 44.06 19.76 4.44
N SER A 398 45.02 20.24 3.62
CA SER A 398 46.00 19.39 2.92
C SER A 398 46.94 18.64 3.88
N GLN A 399 47.19 19.21 5.05
CA GLN A 399 48.01 18.63 6.14
C GLN A 399 47.20 17.81 7.15
N GLU A 400 45.89 17.57 6.90
CA GLU A 400 44.93 16.95 7.83
C GLU A 400 44.77 17.68 9.19
N ARG A 401 45.25 18.93 9.30
CA ARG A 401 45.14 19.81 10.47
C ARG A 401 43.74 20.45 10.57
N TYR A 402 42.71 19.60 10.56
CA TYR A 402 41.32 20.04 10.45
C TYR A 402 40.84 20.97 11.59
N SER A 403 41.46 20.93 12.78
CA SER A 403 41.13 21.86 13.87
C SER A 403 41.62 23.28 13.58
N ASP A 404 42.77 23.42 12.94
CA ASP A 404 43.37 24.72 12.60
C ASP A 404 42.65 25.32 11.40
N ALA A 405 42.25 24.48 10.43
CA ALA A 405 41.34 24.85 9.35
C ALA A 405 40.00 25.37 9.87
N VAL A 406 39.34 24.65 10.79
CA VAL A 406 38.10 25.11 11.46
C VAL A 406 38.31 26.47 12.13
N THR A 407 39.38 26.62 12.90
CA THR A 407 39.72 27.88 13.60
C THR A 407 39.96 29.03 12.64
N THR A 408 40.56 28.77 11.47
CA THR A 408 40.81 29.75 10.42
C THR A 408 39.50 30.24 9.80
N LEU A 409 38.61 29.31 9.44
CA LEU A 409 37.33 29.63 8.83
C LEU A 409 36.41 30.38 9.82
N GLU A 410 36.35 29.94 11.07
CA GLU A 410 35.59 30.61 12.14
C GLU A 410 36.15 32.00 12.47
N THR A 411 37.48 32.17 12.47
CA THR A 411 38.13 33.48 12.67
C THR A 411 37.80 34.46 11.55
N PHE A 412 37.86 34.04 10.27
CA PHE A 412 37.48 34.88 9.13
C PHE A 412 36.01 35.33 9.24
N MET A 413 35.07 34.40 9.45
CA MET A 413 33.65 34.73 9.56
C MET A 413 33.31 35.61 10.76
N LYS A 414 34.10 35.53 11.85
CA LYS A 414 33.95 36.39 13.03
C LYS A 414 34.48 37.80 12.78
N ALA A 415 35.59 37.95 12.06
CA ALA A 415 36.17 39.24 11.70
C ALA A 415 35.36 39.96 10.62
N TYR A 416 34.87 39.21 9.61
CA TYR A 416 34.24 39.75 8.41
C TYR A 416 32.83 39.15 8.15
N PRO A 417 31.87 39.30 9.09
CA PRO A 417 30.57 38.63 9.03
C PRO A 417 29.65 39.10 7.88
N SER A 418 29.95 40.23 7.26
CA SER A 418 29.21 40.81 6.13
C SER A 418 29.93 40.66 4.78
N HIS A 419 31.06 39.95 4.72
CA HIS A 419 31.85 39.77 3.48
C HIS A 419 31.13 38.91 2.45
N GLU A 420 31.28 39.18 1.15
CA GLU A 420 30.60 38.42 0.09
C GLU A 420 30.98 36.93 0.13
N GLU A 421 32.25 36.60 0.40
CA GLU A 421 32.74 35.21 0.52
C GLU A 421 32.44 34.52 1.87
N ALA A 422 31.86 35.19 2.87
CA ALA A 422 31.55 34.55 4.15
C ALA A 422 30.72 33.24 4.05
N PRO A 423 29.75 33.08 3.12
CA PRO A 423 29.07 31.80 2.88
C PRO A 423 30.01 30.70 2.37
N SER A 424 30.98 31.03 1.51
CA SER A 424 31.97 30.10 0.93
C SER A 424 32.87 29.49 2.03
N PHE A 425 33.29 30.32 2.97
CA PHE A 425 34.01 29.91 4.18
C PHE A 425 33.16 28.97 5.05
N MET A 426 31.87 29.27 5.24
CA MET A 426 30.96 28.43 6.01
C MET A 426 30.69 27.08 5.32
N THR A 427 30.59 27.03 3.99
CA THR A 427 30.45 25.76 3.27
C THR A 427 31.68 24.88 3.44
N THR A 428 32.90 25.42 3.38
CA THR A 428 34.10 24.61 3.66
C THR A 428 34.23 24.27 5.14
N LEU A 429 33.68 25.06 6.07
CA LEU A 429 33.57 24.63 7.48
C LEU A 429 32.68 23.38 7.60
N ILE A 430 31.54 23.34 6.90
CA ILE A 430 30.65 22.18 6.84
C ILE A 430 31.36 20.96 6.23
N GLU A 431 32.11 21.14 5.13
CA GLU A 431 32.92 20.08 4.50
C GLU A 431 33.98 19.51 5.46
N VAL A 432 34.71 20.37 6.17
CA VAL A 432 35.75 19.97 7.12
C VAL A 432 35.16 19.21 8.30
N GLN A 433 34.06 19.70 8.92
CA GLN A 433 33.40 18.96 10.00
C GLN A 433 32.84 17.60 9.53
N THR A 434 32.41 17.52 8.27
CA THR A 434 31.99 16.26 7.62
C THR A 434 33.16 15.29 7.44
N LYS A 435 34.32 15.75 6.94
CA LYS A 435 35.56 14.96 6.84
C LYS A 435 36.02 14.44 8.21
N ARG A 436 35.89 15.26 9.27
CA ARG A 436 36.16 14.87 10.68
C ARG A 436 35.13 13.89 11.27
N LYS A 437 34.07 13.52 10.53
CA LYS A 437 32.96 12.65 10.96
C LYS A 437 32.22 13.18 12.21
N LYS A 438 32.20 14.50 12.42
CA LYS A 438 31.57 15.15 13.59
C LYS A 438 30.12 15.56 13.27
N ILE A 439 29.25 14.56 13.11
CA ILE A 439 27.84 14.74 12.67
C ILE A 439 27.13 15.89 13.39
N GLY A 440 27.18 15.95 14.73
CA GLY A 440 26.51 17.02 15.50
C GLY A 440 27.05 18.42 15.22
N LEU A 441 28.36 18.56 14.95
CA LEU A 441 28.96 19.84 14.55
C LEU A 441 28.63 20.19 13.09
N THR A 442 28.59 19.19 12.20
CA THR A 442 28.15 19.37 10.81
C THR A 442 26.70 19.87 10.74
N VAL A 443 25.78 19.26 11.49
CA VAL A 443 24.36 19.66 11.56
C VAL A 443 24.24 21.08 12.10
N ARG A 444 24.93 21.40 13.20
CA ARG A 444 24.95 22.76 13.75
C ARG A 444 25.50 23.79 12.76
N ALA A 445 26.58 23.48 12.05
CA ALA A 445 27.14 24.37 11.03
C ALA A 445 26.14 24.59 9.87
N LYS A 446 25.40 23.56 9.44
CA LYS A 446 24.32 23.70 8.46
C LYS A 446 23.16 24.58 8.97
N GLU A 447 22.79 24.45 10.25
CA GLU A 447 21.77 25.30 10.89
C GLU A 447 22.23 26.77 10.96
N ASP A 448 23.48 27.00 11.38
CA ASP A 448 24.09 28.32 11.49
C ASP A 448 24.32 28.97 10.10
N PHE A 449 24.58 28.20 9.04
CA PHE A 449 24.64 28.68 7.65
C PHE A 449 23.30 29.27 7.20
N ILE A 450 22.19 28.54 7.37
CA ILE A 450 20.85 29.02 7.02
C ILE A 450 20.47 30.24 7.86
N LYS A 451 20.84 30.27 9.14
CA LYS A 451 20.58 31.40 10.04
C LYS A 451 21.36 32.66 9.64
N SER A 452 22.60 32.50 9.21
CA SER A 452 23.52 33.63 8.93
C SER A 452 23.38 34.18 7.52
N PHE A 453 23.07 33.34 6.53
CA PHE A 453 23.06 33.70 5.11
C PHE A 453 21.69 33.54 4.42
N GLY A 454 20.72 32.88 5.07
CA GLY A 454 19.39 32.67 4.52
C GLY A 454 18.54 33.94 4.38
N PRO A 455 17.37 33.85 3.72
CA PRO A 455 16.51 35.00 3.43
C PRO A 455 16.17 35.81 4.69
N GLY A 456 16.48 37.10 4.65
CA GLY A 456 16.21 38.04 5.74
C GLY A 456 17.24 38.05 6.87
N SER A 457 18.37 37.34 6.75
CA SER A 457 19.52 37.48 7.66
C SER A 457 20.20 38.86 7.54
N SER A 458 21.14 39.18 8.44
CA SER A 458 21.89 40.46 8.36
C SER A 458 22.73 40.54 7.09
N TRP A 459 23.48 39.48 6.78
CA TRP A 459 24.28 39.36 5.56
C TRP A 459 23.40 39.53 4.31
N SER A 460 22.27 38.82 4.27
CA SER A 460 21.31 38.86 3.16
C SER A 460 20.76 40.26 2.90
N ARG A 461 20.74 41.18 3.88
CA ARG A 461 20.31 42.58 3.69
C ARG A 461 21.43 43.52 3.23
N GLN A 462 22.69 43.13 3.38
CA GLN A 462 23.86 43.97 3.15
C GLN A 462 24.55 43.70 1.81
N VAL A 463 24.41 42.49 1.26
CA VAL A 463 25.00 42.11 -0.03
C VAL A 463 24.05 42.34 -1.22
N SER A 464 24.63 42.32 -2.43
CA SER A 464 23.89 42.47 -3.70
C SER A 464 22.96 41.29 -4.01
N ASP A 465 21.98 41.50 -4.89
CA ASP A 465 21.14 40.42 -5.41
C ASP A 465 21.94 39.33 -6.14
N ALA A 466 23.02 39.71 -6.85
CA ALA A 466 23.91 38.75 -7.48
C ALA A 466 24.57 37.83 -6.45
N ALA A 467 25.06 38.37 -5.32
CA ALA A 467 25.62 37.60 -4.22
C ALA A 467 24.57 36.68 -3.56
N ARG A 468 23.33 37.16 -3.38
CA ARG A 468 22.21 36.33 -2.89
C ARG A 468 21.91 35.15 -3.82
N LEU A 469 21.85 35.39 -5.13
CA LEU A 469 21.55 34.37 -6.15
C LEU A 469 22.66 33.32 -6.26
N LYS A 470 23.94 33.69 -6.11
CA LYS A 470 25.07 32.74 -6.07
C LYS A 470 24.89 31.66 -5.00
N ILE A 471 24.36 32.01 -3.82
CA ILE A 471 24.24 31.09 -2.68
C ILE A 471 22.89 30.38 -2.56
N GLU A 472 21.88 30.77 -3.35
CA GLU A 472 20.54 30.16 -3.31
C GLU A 472 20.56 28.63 -3.50
N PRO A 473 21.35 28.04 -4.44
CA PRO A 473 21.44 26.58 -4.58
C PRO A 473 21.98 25.90 -3.31
N LEU A 474 23.00 26.49 -2.68
CA LEU A 474 23.62 25.97 -1.45
C LEU A 474 22.67 26.08 -0.26
N LEU A 475 21.91 27.17 -0.15
CA LEU A 475 20.84 27.33 0.85
C LEU A 475 19.73 26.29 0.65
N LYS A 476 19.32 26.05 -0.60
CA LYS A 476 18.32 25.01 -0.93
C LYS A 476 18.82 23.63 -0.51
N GLU A 477 20.02 23.24 -0.95
CA GLU A 477 20.63 21.94 -0.63
C GLU A 477 20.78 21.75 0.89
N THR A 478 21.38 22.71 1.58
CA THR A 478 21.59 22.65 3.03
C THR A 478 20.27 22.56 3.81
N THR A 479 19.24 23.30 3.39
CA THR A 479 17.91 23.25 4.04
C THR A 479 17.22 21.91 3.77
N TYR A 480 17.37 21.35 2.57
CA TYR A 480 16.84 20.03 2.22
C TYR A 480 17.50 18.92 3.05
N GLU A 481 18.83 18.90 3.12
CA GLU A 481 19.58 17.91 3.90
C GLU A 481 19.23 17.95 5.40
N LEU A 482 19.01 19.15 5.97
CA LEU A 482 18.57 19.28 7.36
C LEU A 482 17.14 18.79 7.57
N ALA A 483 16.21 19.04 6.64
CA ALA A 483 14.87 18.48 6.70
C ALA A 483 14.91 16.93 6.69
N LEU A 484 15.73 16.32 5.82
CA LEU A 484 15.98 14.88 5.81
C LEU A 484 16.59 14.39 7.14
N HIS A 485 17.63 15.08 7.64
CA HIS A 485 18.33 14.69 8.86
C HIS A 485 17.42 14.74 10.10
N HIS A 486 16.65 15.82 10.28
CA HIS A 486 15.75 15.94 11.43
C HIS A 486 14.60 14.95 11.34
N HIS A 487 14.05 14.67 10.15
CA HIS A 487 13.03 13.64 10.01
C HIS A 487 13.56 12.25 10.37
N ALA A 488 14.75 11.88 9.87
CA ALA A 488 15.39 10.61 10.20
C ALA A 488 15.76 10.51 11.70
N GLN A 489 16.14 11.63 12.33
CA GLN A 489 16.34 11.72 13.78
C GLN A 489 15.03 11.49 14.55
N ALA A 490 13.93 12.10 14.11
CA ALA A 490 12.61 11.97 14.73
C ALA A 490 12.06 10.55 14.64
N GLN A 491 12.13 9.92 13.46
CA GLN A 491 11.78 8.51 13.26
C GLN A 491 12.59 7.57 14.16
N LYS A 492 13.87 7.88 14.41
CA LYS A 492 14.76 7.08 15.26
C LYS A 492 14.50 7.27 16.76
N SER A 493 14.17 8.49 17.20
CA SER A 493 13.96 8.81 18.61
C SER A 493 12.52 8.61 19.09
N GLN A 494 11.57 8.72 18.16
CA GLN A 494 10.12 8.74 18.38
C GLN A 494 9.67 9.82 19.39
N LYS A 495 10.47 10.89 19.56
CA LYS A 495 10.15 11.99 20.49
C LYS A 495 9.38 13.11 19.80
N GLN A 496 8.40 13.66 20.51
CA GLN A 496 7.62 14.80 20.04
C GLN A 496 8.48 16.01 19.67
N GLU A 497 9.50 16.33 20.48
CA GLU A 497 10.42 17.45 20.24
C GLU A 497 11.20 17.33 18.92
N ASP A 498 11.66 16.11 18.59
CA ASP A 498 12.40 15.86 17.34
C ASP A 498 11.46 15.95 16.12
N TYR A 499 10.22 15.48 16.24
CA TYR A 499 9.20 15.61 15.18
C TYR A 499 8.79 17.08 14.96
N GLU A 500 8.54 17.87 16.00
CA GLU A 500 8.27 19.32 15.85
C GLU A 500 9.45 20.05 15.20
N LYS A 501 10.71 19.66 15.52
CA LYS A 501 11.89 20.18 14.83
C LYS A 501 11.93 19.80 13.35
N ALA A 502 11.59 18.55 13.00
CA ALA A 502 11.50 18.09 11.61
C ALA A 502 10.39 18.80 10.82
N ILE A 503 9.22 18.99 11.42
CA ILE A 503 8.09 19.75 10.88
C ILE A 503 8.50 21.19 10.58
N ALA A 504 9.09 21.89 11.56
CA ALA A 504 9.54 23.27 11.38
C ALA A 504 10.66 23.42 10.33
N GLY A 505 11.55 22.42 10.19
CA GLY A 505 12.55 22.35 9.14
C GLY A 505 11.92 22.19 7.74
N SER A 506 10.98 21.25 7.60
CA SER A 506 10.26 20.98 6.36
C SER A 506 9.40 22.17 5.92
N GLN A 507 8.66 22.80 6.85
CA GLN A 507 7.91 24.02 6.57
C GLN A 507 8.81 25.17 6.10
N ARG A 508 10.00 25.34 6.69
CA ARG A 508 10.99 26.35 6.26
C ARG A 508 11.47 26.11 4.83
N PHE A 509 11.78 24.85 4.48
CA PHE A 509 12.13 24.49 3.11
C PHE A 509 11.00 24.84 2.13
N LEU A 510 9.77 24.39 2.43
CA LEU A 510 8.62 24.57 1.56
C LEU A 510 8.22 26.04 1.40
N LYS A 511 8.42 26.87 2.42
CA LYS A 511 8.19 28.32 2.36
C LYS A 511 9.19 29.03 1.45
N ASN A 512 10.47 28.68 1.57
CA ASN A 512 11.55 29.37 0.84
C ASN A 512 11.75 28.82 -0.58
N PHE A 513 11.49 27.53 -0.79
CA PHE A 513 11.75 26.81 -2.04
C PHE A 513 10.52 26.02 -2.55
N PRO A 514 9.32 26.63 -2.65
CA PRO A 514 8.06 25.92 -2.95
C PRO A 514 8.03 25.26 -4.34
N ARG A 515 8.88 25.70 -5.27
CA ARG A 515 8.99 25.19 -6.65
C ARG A 515 10.20 24.26 -6.87
N ALA A 516 10.94 23.93 -5.83
CA ALA A 516 12.07 23.01 -5.93
C ALA A 516 11.62 21.59 -6.30
N ILE A 517 12.43 20.84 -7.05
CA ILE A 517 12.13 19.44 -7.40
C ILE A 517 12.03 18.55 -6.15
N GLU A 518 12.74 18.94 -5.08
CA GLU A 518 12.73 18.27 -3.78
C GLU A 518 11.48 18.62 -2.93
N ALA A 519 10.74 19.69 -3.29
CA ALA A 519 9.62 20.20 -2.48
C ALA A 519 8.57 19.13 -2.21
N ALA A 520 8.18 18.35 -3.23
CA ALA A 520 7.18 17.31 -3.05
C ALA A 520 7.63 16.21 -2.07
N LYS A 521 8.92 15.86 -2.05
CA LYS A 521 9.49 14.93 -1.07
C LYS A 521 9.52 15.55 0.33
N VAL A 522 9.85 16.83 0.48
CA VAL A 522 9.81 17.50 1.79
C VAL A 522 8.37 17.66 2.29
N ASN A 523 7.41 17.84 1.39
CA ASN A 523 5.98 17.89 1.72
C ASN A 523 5.44 16.52 2.20
N PHE A 524 5.96 15.42 1.64
CA PHE A 524 5.71 14.07 2.13
C PHE A 524 6.22 13.87 3.57
N LEU A 525 7.47 14.26 3.84
CA LEU A 525 8.09 14.13 5.17
C LEU A 525 7.40 15.03 6.22
N LEU A 526 6.94 16.22 5.82
CA LEU A 526 6.09 17.07 6.66
C LEU A 526 4.79 16.34 7.04
N ALA A 527 4.10 15.72 6.08
CA ALA A 527 2.88 14.98 6.32
C ALA A 527 3.10 13.74 7.21
N GLU A 528 4.21 13.00 7.02
CA GLU A 528 4.63 11.92 7.91
C GLU A 528 4.88 12.42 9.35
N GLY A 529 5.62 13.52 9.54
CA GLY A 529 5.88 14.08 10.86
C GLY A 529 4.58 14.52 11.58
N LEU A 530 3.65 15.12 10.84
CA LEU A 530 2.33 15.50 11.36
C LEU A 530 1.48 14.27 11.73
N TYR A 531 1.55 13.21 10.92
CA TYR A 531 0.85 11.93 11.16
C TYR A 531 1.33 11.26 12.46
N GLU A 532 2.65 11.20 12.67
CA GLU A 532 3.27 10.61 13.86
C GLU A 532 2.90 11.38 15.15
N LEU A 533 2.74 12.70 15.05
CA LEU A 533 2.19 13.54 16.14
C LEU A 533 0.65 13.49 16.26
N LYS A 534 -0.02 12.63 15.49
CA LYS A 534 -1.49 12.47 15.44
C LYS A 534 -2.24 13.75 15.04
N ARG A 535 -1.55 14.69 14.39
CA ARG A 535 -2.12 15.93 13.82
C ARG A 535 -2.78 15.62 12.48
N TYR A 536 -3.72 14.67 12.49
CA TYR A 536 -4.24 14.01 11.29
C TYR A 536 -4.88 14.98 10.29
N GLU A 537 -5.57 16.02 10.75
CA GLU A 537 -6.16 17.04 9.86
C GLU A 537 -5.10 17.82 9.07
N GLU A 538 -3.95 18.13 9.68
CA GLU A 538 -2.82 18.79 9.01
C GLU A 538 -2.10 17.80 8.08
N ALA A 539 -1.88 16.56 8.54
CA ALA A 539 -1.29 15.50 7.75
C ALA A 539 -2.12 15.18 6.49
N VAL A 540 -3.46 15.16 6.57
CA VAL A 540 -4.35 15.00 5.41
C VAL A 540 -4.12 16.10 4.37
N ARG A 541 -4.06 17.36 4.78
CA ARG A 541 -3.83 18.49 3.85
C ARG A 541 -2.48 18.37 3.14
N GLU A 542 -1.42 18.02 3.88
CA GLU A 542 -0.08 17.91 3.30
C GLU A 542 0.13 16.62 2.50
N TYR A 543 -0.49 15.49 2.86
CA TYR A 543 -0.53 14.29 2.02
C TYR A 543 -1.33 14.51 0.74
N GLU A 544 -2.49 15.18 0.79
CA GLU A 544 -3.30 15.47 -0.40
C GLU A 544 -2.55 16.39 -1.38
N LYS A 545 -1.92 17.44 -0.86
CA LYS A 545 -1.05 18.33 -1.64
C LYS A 545 0.12 17.55 -2.27
N THR A 546 0.76 16.67 -1.51
CA THR A 546 1.82 15.77 -2.02
C THR A 546 1.31 14.84 -3.13
N ALA A 547 0.11 14.28 -2.97
CA ALA A 547 -0.48 13.31 -3.89
C ALA A 547 -1.02 13.92 -5.19
N TYR A 548 -1.56 15.14 -5.15
CA TYR A 548 -2.35 15.70 -6.26
C TYR A 548 -1.98 17.13 -6.70
N ALA A 549 -1.24 17.91 -5.91
CA ALA A 549 -0.89 19.30 -6.26
C ALA A 549 0.49 19.44 -6.93
N TYR A 550 1.41 18.50 -6.70
CA TYR A 550 2.71 18.44 -7.38
C TYR A 550 2.65 17.60 -8.67
N PRO A 551 3.55 17.83 -9.66
CA PRO A 551 3.78 16.91 -10.77
C PRO A 551 4.18 15.51 -10.27
N LEU A 552 3.94 14.46 -11.07
CA LEU A 552 4.24 13.07 -10.69
C LEU A 552 5.71 12.88 -10.26
N HIS A 553 5.92 12.28 -9.09
CA HIS A 553 7.22 12.05 -8.46
C HIS A 553 7.23 10.71 -7.69
N ALA A 554 8.41 10.27 -7.22
CA ALA A 554 8.59 8.97 -6.57
C ALA A 554 7.61 8.69 -5.40
N HIS A 555 7.34 9.69 -4.55
CA HIS A 555 6.41 9.56 -3.42
C HIS A 555 4.92 9.79 -3.75
N THR A 556 4.50 10.01 -5.01
CA THR A 556 3.11 10.46 -5.28
C THR A 556 2.08 9.39 -4.90
N GLN A 557 2.35 8.12 -5.24
CA GLN A 557 1.45 7.01 -4.93
C GLN A 557 1.41 6.71 -3.43
N ASP A 558 2.56 6.79 -2.75
CA ASP A 558 2.64 6.56 -1.31
C ASP A 558 2.00 7.70 -0.50
N ALA A 559 2.13 8.96 -0.96
CA ALA A 559 1.37 10.07 -0.41
C ALA A 559 -0.13 9.89 -0.58
N ALA A 560 -0.57 9.45 -1.77
CA ALA A 560 -1.98 9.21 -2.05
C ALA A 560 -2.55 8.04 -1.24
N TYR A 561 -1.72 7.04 -0.91
CA TYR A 561 -2.10 5.92 -0.05
C TYR A 561 -2.08 6.31 1.45
N ASN A 562 -1.05 7.02 1.91
CA ASN A 562 -0.98 7.50 3.29
C ASN A 562 -2.06 8.55 3.60
N LEU A 563 -2.52 9.31 2.60
CA LEU A 563 -3.72 10.14 2.69
C LEU A 563 -4.93 9.31 3.13
N LEU A 564 -5.21 8.19 2.44
CA LEU A 564 -6.33 7.29 2.76
C LEU A 564 -6.20 6.75 4.19
N LEU A 565 -5.01 6.24 4.57
CA LEU A 565 -4.75 5.75 5.92
C LEU A 565 -4.90 6.84 7.00
N THR A 566 -4.54 8.08 6.69
CA THR A 566 -4.70 9.22 7.61
C THR A 566 -6.17 9.61 7.76
N GLN A 567 -6.92 9.63 6.65
CA GLN A 567 -8.35 9.94 6.64
C GLN A 567 -9.16 8.93 7.48
N GLU A 568 -8.79 7.64 7.49
CA GLU A 568 -9.41 6.63 8.35
C GLU A 568 -9.28 6.90 9.86
N ASN A 569 -8.28 7.66 10.28
CA ASN A 569 -8.09 8.05 11.69
C ASN A 569 -8.93 9.30 12.08
N LEU A 570 -9.66 9.92 11.14
CA LEU A 570 -10.52 11.07 11.43
C LEU A 570 -11.92 10.60 11.87
N PRO A 571 -12.41 11.00 13.06
CA PRO A 571 -13.68 10.51 13.62
C PRO A 571 -14.94 10.99 12.88
N GLN A 572 -14.79 11.88 11.88
CA GLN A 572 -15.90 12.47 11.12
C GLN A 572 -16.03 11.95 9.68
N LEU A 573 -15.09 11.12 9.20
CA LEU A 573 -15.11 10.65 7.81
C LEU A 573 -16.22 9.63 7.60
N LYS A 574 -17.16 9.89 6.69
CA LYS A 574 -18.18 8.89 6.34
C LYS A 574 -17.56 7.81 5.46
N ALA A 575 -18.09 6.59 5.55
CA ALA A 575 -17.64 5.48 4.71
C ALA A 575 -17.88 5.72 3.20
N THR A 576 -18.87 6.55 2.84
CA THR A 576 -19.08 7.09 1.49
C THR A 576 -17.89 7.91 1.01
N ASP A 577 -17.41 8.82 1.87
CA ASP A 577 -16.32 9.74 1.57
C ASP A 577 -15.02 8.96 1.38
N MET A 578 -14.80 7.94 2.22
CA MET A 578 -13.71 6.98 2.07
C MET A 578 -13.77 6.20 0.75
N GLY A 579 -14.98 5.76 0.34
CA GLY A 579 -15.19 5.09 -0.95
C GLY A 579 -14.80 5.98 -2.13
N THR A 580 -15.22 7.25 -2.13
CA THR A 580 -14.84 8.21 -3.19
C THR A 580 -13.35 8.55 -3.19
N ALA A 581 -12.71 8.63 -2.03
CA ALA A 581 -11.26 8.83 -1.93
C ALA A 581 -10.47 7.63 -2.48
N ILE A 582 -10.90 6.40 -2.17
CA ILE A 582 -10.36 5.16 -2.76
C ILE A 582 -10.56 5.14 -4.28
N LEU A 583 -11.70 5.61 -4.78
CA LEU A 583 -11.97 5.69 -6.21
C LEU A 583 -11.02 6.68 -6.90
N LYS A 584 -10.86 7.89 -6.35
CA LYS A 584 -9.90 8.92 -6.82
C LYS A 584 -8.46 8.38 -6.90
N PHE A 585 -8.03 7.61 -5.89
CA PHE A 585 -6.74 6.91 -5.91
C PHE A 585 -6.67 5.89 -7.07
N SER A 586 -7.69 5.04 -7.18
CA SER A 586 -7.71 3.91 -8.12
C SER A 586 -7.75 4.36 -9.58
N GLU A 587 -8.49 5.44 -9.87
CA GLU A 587 -8.57 6.02 -11.22
C GLU A 587 -7.30 6.78 -11.61
N ARG A 588 -6.59 7.38 -10.63
CA ARG A 588 -5.31 8.06 -10.87
C ARG A 588 -4.14 7.07 -11.02
N PHE A 589 -4.17 5.95 -10.30
CA PHE A 589 -3.08 4.96 -10.26
C PHE A 589 -3.55 3.53 -10.57
N PRO A 590 -4.21 3.25 -11.72
CA PRO A 590 -4.89 1.97 -12.00
C PRO A 590 -3.97 0.74 -12.07
N GLN A 591 -2.64 0.95 -12.12
CA GLN A 591 -1.61 -0.10 -12.13
C GLN A 591 -0.91 -0.27 -10.76
N ASP A 592 -1.31 0.48 -9.73
CA ASP A 592 -0.72 0.34 -8.39
C ASP A 592 -1.21 -0.96 -7.72
N PRO A 593 -0.30 -1.81 -7.18
CA PRO A 593 -0.66 -3.13 -6.66
C PRO A 593 -1.60 -3.08 -5.44
N ARG A 594 -1.81 -1.91 -4.82
CA ARG A 594 -2.76 -1.71 -3.71
C ARG A 594 -4.21 -1.57 -4.19
N VAL A 595 -4.45 -1.18 -5.46
CA VAL A 595 -5.79 -0.86 -6.00
C VAL A 595 -6.81 -1.98 -5.79
N PRO A 596 -6.55 -3.27 -6.10
CA PRO A 596 -7.55 -4.32 -5.92
C PRO A 596 -8.03 -4.48 -4.47
N ASN A 597 -7.12 -4.31 -3.50
CA ASN A 597 -7.43 -4.40 -2.07
C ASN A 597 -8.15 -3.14 -1.55
N LEU A 598 -7.78 -1.96 -2.05
CA LEU A 598 -8.45 -0.69 -1.74
C LEU A 598 -9.88 -0.69 -2.28
N LEU A 599 -10.08 -0.99 -3.57
CA LEU A 599 -11.41 -1.11 -4.17
C LEU A 599 -12.25 -2.20 -3.48
N LEU A 600 -11.63 -3.30 -3.03
CA LEU A 600 -12.33 -4.32 -2.25
C LEU A 600 -12.83 -3.75 -0.91
N LYS A 601 -12.01 -2.94 -0.22
CA LYS A 601 -12.43 -2.24 1.00
C LYS A 601 -13.59 -1.27 0.72
N ALA A 602 -13.51 -0.48 -0.35
CA ALA A 602 -14.61 0.41 -0.76
C ALA A 602 -15.90 -0.37 -1.09
N THR A 603 -15.79 -1.50 -1.79
CA THR A 603 -16.90 -2.42 -2.06
C THR A 603 -17.56 -2.88 -0.75
N GLN A 604 -16.77 -3.39 0.20
CA GLN A 604 -17.26 -3.87 1.48
C GLN A 604 -17.90 -2.76 2.33
N LEU A 605 -17.37 -1.55 2.29
CA LEU A 605 -17.96 -0.38 2.96
C LEU A 605 -19.35 -0.05 2.37
N ALA A 606 -19.44 0.09 1.05
CA ALA A 606 -20.71 0.34 0.35
C ALA A 606 -21.74 -0.77 0.61
N THR A 607 -21.34 -2.06 0.60
CA THR A 607 -22.22 -3.18 0.94
C THR A 607 -22.77 -3.08 2.36
N ARG A 608 -21.95 -2.68 3.36
CA ARG A 608 -22.42 -2.49 4.75
C ARG A 608 -23.37 -1.31 4.92
N GLN A 609 -23.37 -0.36 3.99
CA GLN A 609 -24.28 0.79 3.98
C GLN A 609 -25.57 0.52 3.20
N GLY A 610 -25.71 -0.65 2.56
CA GLY A 610 -26.84 -0.94 1.67
C GLY A 610 -26.70 -0.32 0.27
N GLU A 611 -25.56 0.29 -0.06
CA GLU A 611 -25.30 0.92 -1.36
C GLU A 611 -24.84 -0.13 -2.41
N TYR A 612 -25.66 -1.17 -2.61
CA TYR A 612 -25.33 -2.33 -3.46
C TYR A 612 -24.97 -1.97 -4.91
N GLY A 613 -25.53 -0.88 -5.45
CA GLY A 613 -25.18 -0.36 -6.78
C GLY A 613 -23.75 0.16 -6.85
N VAL A 614 -23.34 0.96 -5.85
CA VAL A 614 -21.99 1.51 -5.72
C VAL A 614 -20.98 0.40 -5.41
N ALA A 615 -21.34 -0.54 -4.54
CA ALA A 615 -20.55 -1.74 -4.28
C ALA A 615 -20.28 -2.53 -5.57
N ARG A 616 -21.30 -2.76 -6.40
CA ARG A 616 -21.15 -3.43 -7.69
C ARG A 616 -20.22 -2.66 -8.64
N GLU A 617 -20.30 -1.33 -8.72
CA GLU A 617 -19.39 -0.53 -9.55
C GLU A 617 -17.93 -0.72 -9.11
N TYR A 618 -17.63 -0.60 -7.82
CA TYR A 618 -16.29 -0.82 -7.29
C TYR A 618 -15.79 -2.25 -7.55
N ALA A 619 -16.65 -3.26 -7.37
CA ALA A 619 -16.31 -4.64 -7.66
C ALA A 619 -16.09 -4.93 -9.16
N GLN A 620 -16.81 -4.25 -10.06
CA GLN A 620 -16.57 -4.31 -11.50
C GLN A 620 -15.23 -3.65 -11.88
N LYS A 621 -14.88 -2.51 -11.25
CA LYS A 621 -13.55 -1.89 -11.40
C LYS A 621 -12.42 -2.81 -10.91
N ILE A 622 -12.63 -3.61 -9.85
CA ILE A 622 -11.70 -4.69 -9.46
C ILE A 622 -11.52 -5.67 -10.61
N LEU A 623 -12.59 -6.24 -11.17
CA LEU A 623 -12.50 -7.24 -12.25
C LEU A 623 -11.87 -6.70 -13.54
N ALA A 624 -12.03 -5.40 -13.83
CA ALA A 624 -11.41 -4.74 -14.98
C ALA A 624 -9.87 -4.73 -14.92
N THR A 625 -9.26 -4.75 -13.72
CA THR A 625 -7.80 -4.87 -13.53
C THR A 625 -7.26 -6.29 -13.69
N GLN A 626 -8.10 -7.24 -14.11
CA GLN A 626 -7.79 -8.68 -14.27
C GLN A 626 -7.07 -9.34 -13.06
N PRO A 627 -7.53 -9.11 -11.81
CA PRO A 627 -6.90 -9.67 -10.63
C PRO A 627 -6.99 -11.19 -10.62
N GLN A 628 -6.04 -11.82 -9.94
CA GLN A 628 -5.94 -13.27 -9.78
C GLN A 628 -6.27 -13.68 -8.34
N GLY A 629 -6.71 -14.93 -8.17
CA GLY A 629 -6.99 -15.52 -6.86
C GLY A 629 -8.07 -14.78 -6.05
N THR A 630 -7.80 -14.55 -4.77
CA THR A 630 -8.80 -14.12 -3.77
C THR A 630 -9.50 -12.81 -4.12
N ALA A 631 -8.81 -11.80 -4.65
CA ALA A 631 -9.43 -10.51 -4.97
C ALA A 631 -10.52 -10.64 -6.05
N ARG A 632 -10.28 -11.49 -7.07
CA ARG A 632 -11.26 -11.82 -8.11
C ARG A 632 -12.48 -12.54 -7.52
N TYR A 633 -12.23 -13.58 -6.72
CA TYR A 633 -13.25 -14.36 -6.03
C TYR A 633 -14.18 -13.48 -5.18
N VAL A 634 -13.61 -12.62 -4.33
CA VAL A 634 -14.41 -11.77 -3.43
C VAL A 634 -15.17 -10.69 -4.21
N ALA A 635 -14.60 -10.11 -5.27
CA ALA A 635 -15.32 -9.18 -6.14
C ALA A 635 -16.52 -9.86 -6.84
N GLN A 636 -16.34 -11.07 -7.39
CA GLN A 636 -17.43 -11.83 -7.99
C GLN A 636 -18.51 -12.22 -6.97
N LYS A 637 -18.13 -12.67 -5.75
CA LYS A 637 -19.07 -12.95 -4.65
C LYS A 637 -19.88 -11.70 -4.30
N LEU A 638 -19.23 -10.55 -4.13
CA LEU A 638 -19.90 -9.30 -3.78
C LEU A 638 -20.80 -8.75 -4.89
N ILE A 639 -20.45 -8.90 -6.18
CA ILE A 639 -21.35 -8.54 -7.30
C ILE A 639 -22.63 -9.38 -7.23
N ALA A 640 -22.50 -10.70 -7.09
CA ALA A 640 -23.65 -11.60 -7.10
C ALA A 640 -24.54 -11.44 -5.85
N THR A 641 -23.93 -11.23 -4.67
CA THR A 641 -24.67 -10.84 -3.46
C THR A 641 -25.36 -9.48 -3.63
N SER A 642 -24.71 -8.48 -4.24
CA SER A 642 -25.32 -7.16 -4.49
C SER A 642 -26.53 -7.23 -5.43
N TYR A 643 -26.55 -8.16 -6.40
CA TYR A 643 -27.74 -8.42 -7.21
C TYR A 643 -28.86 -9.10 -6.40
N PHE A 644 -28.52 -10.04 -5.51
CA PHE A 644 -29.50 -10.73 -4.65
C PHE A 644 -30.23 -9.75 -3.71
N GLU A 645 -29.48 -8.85 -3.06
CA GLU A 645 -30.04 -7.82 -2.16
C GLU A 645 -30.81 -6.72 -2.92
N GLN A 646 -30.59 -6.58 -4.24
CA GLN A 646 -31.39 -5.71 -5.13
C GLN A 646 -32.56 -6.44 -5.81
N GLU A 647 -32.91 -7.64 -5.35
CA GLU A 647 -33.98 -8.49 -5.90
C GLU A 647 -33.79 -8.92 -7.38
N ASP A 648 -32.63 -8.65 -7.99
CA ASP A 648 -32.26 -9.18 -9.31
C ASP A 648 -31.69 -10.60 -9.16
N TYR A 649 -32.57 -11.50 -8.79
CA TYR A 649 -32.26 -12.91 -8.56
C TYR A 649 -31.73 -13.62 -9.81
N ALA A 650 -32.03 -13.12 -11.01
CA ALA A 650 -31.54 -13.68 -12.27
C ALA A 650 -30.04 -13.39 -12.46
N GLN A 651 -29.61 -12.14 -12.30
CA GLN A 651 -28.19 -11.79 -12.34
C GLN A 651 -27.40 -12.40 -11.17
N ALA A 652 -28.01 -12.46 -9.98
CA ALA A 652 -27.42 -13.14 -8.82
C ALA A 652 -27.15 -14.63 -9.11
N ALA A 653 -28.16 -15.35 -9.60
CA ALA A 653 -28.04 -16.78 -9.92
C ALA A 653 -27.00 -17.03 -11.03
N GLN A 654 -26.95 -16.20 -12.07
CA GLN A 654 -25.93 -16.32 -13.11
C GLN A 654 -24.53 -16.13 -12.53
N GLY A 655 -24.27 -15.03 -11.81
CA GLY A 655 -22.97 -14.74 -11.23
C GLY A 655 -22.48 -15.80 -10.24
N LEU A 656 -23.38 -16.35 -9.41
CA LEU A 656 -23.06 -17.46 -8.49
C LEU A 656 -22.76 -18.76 -9.22
N LYS A 657 -23.48 -19.08 -10.29
CA LYS A 657 -23.22 -20.27 -11.13
C LYS A 657 -21.87 -20.16 -11.82
N GLU A 658 -21.54 -19.00 -12.39
CA GLU A 658 -20.22 -18.73 -12.97
C GLU A 658 -19.12 -18.89 -11.91
N LEU A 659 -19.28 -18.27 -10.73
CA LEU A 659 -18.31 -18.32 -9.62
C LEU A 659 -18.06 -19.76 -9.10
N LEU A 660 -19.13 -20.56 -8.96
CA LEU A 660 -19.03 -21.97 -8.54
C LEU A 660 -18.40 -22.87 -9.62
N SER A 661 -18.56 -22.52 -10.91
CA SER A 661 -18.00 -23.29 -12.03
C SER A 661 -16.53 -22.95 -12.33
N ASN A 662 -16.13 -21.69 -12.15
CA ASN A 662 -14.79 -21.19 -12.47
C ASN A 662 -14.41 -19.98 -11.58
N ALA A 663 -13.87 -20.27 -10.40
CA ALA A 663 -13.36 -19.29 -9.45
C ALA A 663 -11.98 -18.69 -9.84
N GLY A 664 -11.64 -18.64 -11.13
CA GLY A 664 -10.35 -18.14 -11.61
C GLY A 664 -9.15 -18.97 -11.14
N GLY A 665 -9.30 -20.30 -11.11
CA GLY A 665 -8.27 -21.23 -10.64
C GLY A 665 -8.10 -21.35 -9.12
N LEU A 666 -8.84 -20.58 -8.32
CA LEU A 666 -8.82 -20.68 -6.86
C LEU A 666 -9.67 -21.86 -6.38
N GLN A 667 -9.14 -22.70 -5.49
CA GLN A 667 -9.96 -23.70 -4.80
C GLN A 667 -10.75 -23.05 -3.67
N ILE A 668 -12.04 -22.76 -3.90
CA ILE A 668 -12.95 -22.22 -2.88
C ILE A 668 -13.01 -23.19 -1.68
N PRO A 669 -12.87 -22.73 -0.42
CA PRO A 669 -13.06 -23.57 0.77
C PRO A 669 -14.45 -24.24 0.80
N LYS A 670 -14.56 -25.48 1.33
CA LYS A 670 -15.84 -26.21 1.34
C LYS A 670 -17.02 -25.41 1.95
N LYS A 671 -16.79 -24.75 3.09
CA LYS A 671 -17.78 -23.90 3.75
C LYS A 671 -18.26 -22.75 2.85
N ASP A 672 -17.34 -22.08 2.17
CA ASP A 672 -17.67 -21.02 1.21
C ASP A 672 -18.46 -21.57 0.00
N GLN A 673 -18.17 -22.80 -0.46
CA GLN A 673 -18.97 -23.46 -1.50
C GLN A 673 -20.40 -23.76 -1.03
N GLU A 674 -20.56 -24.22 0.22
CA GLU A 674 -21.87 -24.49 0.84
C GLU A 674 -22.70 -23.19 0.97
N GLU A 675 -22.08 -22.09 1.42
CA GLU A 675 -22.71 -20.75 1.46
C GLU A 675 -23.15 -20.27 0.07
N LEU A 676 -22.28 -20.38 -0.94
CA LEU A 676 -22.55 -19.94 -2.30
C LEU A 676 -23.62 -20.80 -2.99
N ARG A 677 -23.63 -22.12 -2.76
CA ARG A 677 -24.72 -23.02 -3.21
C ARG A 677 -26.05 -22.65 -2.57
N THR A 678 -26.05 -22.38 -1.26
CA THR A 678 -27.26 -21.97 -0.55
C THR A 678 -27.81 -20.65 -1.10
N LEU A 679 -26.95 -19.66 -1.35
CA LEU A 679 -27.36 -18.39 -1.97
C LEU A 679 -27.84 -18.57 -3.43
N LEU A 680 -27.23 -19.47 -4.20
CA LEU A 680 -27.67 -19.80 -5.56
C LEU A 680 -29.03 -20.49 -5.55
N ALA A 681 -29.25 -21.43 -4.64
CA ALA A 681 -30.53 -22.09 -4.44
C ALA A 681 -31.62 -21.08 -4.04
N SER A 682 -31.33 -20.16 -3.11
CA SER A 682 -32.23 -19.06 -2.74
C SER A 682 -32.55 -18.14 -3.92
N SER A 683 -31.54 -17.79 -4.74
CA SER A 683 -31.72 -16.95 -5.94
C SER A 683 -32.65 -17.61 -6.96
N LEU A 684 -32.38 -18.88 -7.29
CA LEU A 684 -33.21 -19.66 -8.22
C LEU A 684 -34.64 -19.88 -7.68
N TYR A 685 -34.78 -20.08 -6.37
CA TYR A 685 -36.09 -20.25 -5.73
C TYR A 685 -36.91 -18.95 -5.85
N LYS A 686 -36.30 -17.80 -5.57
CA LYS A 686 -36.94 -16.49 -5.73
C LYS A 686 -37.27 -16.17 -7.18
N GLN A 687 -36.44 -16.58 -8.13
CA GLN A 687 -36.74 -16.48 -9.56
C GLN A 687 -37.98 -17.32 -9.96
N ALA A 688 -38.08 -18.56 -9.48
CA ALA A 688 -39.23 -19.43 -9.71
C ALA A 688 -40.51 -18.92 -9.00
N GLU A 689 -40.38 -18.32 -7.81
CA GLU A 689 -41.48 -17.64 -7.11
C GLU A 689 -41.99 -16.43 -7.91
N ALA A 690 -41.11 -15.61 -8.47
CA ALA A 690 -41.50 -14.50 -9.34
C ALA A 690 -42.19 -14.96 -10.64
N GLN A 691 -41.79 -16.11 -11.21
CA GLN A 691 -42.49 -16.74 -12.34
C GLN A 691 -43.89 -17.24 -11.94
N LYS A 692 -44.02 -17.89 -10.77
CA LYS A 692 -45.30 -18.35 -10.19
C LYS A 692 -46.27 -17.18 -9.99
N GLN A 693 -45.79 -16.04 -9.47
CA GLN A 693 -46.59 -14.81 -9.32
C GLN A 693 -47.02 -14.19 -10.67
N LYS A 694 -46.19 -14.31 -11.71
CA LYS A 694 -46.52 -13.88 -13.09
C LYS A 694 -47.44 -14.85 -13.85
N GLY A 695 -47.91 -15.92 -13.22
CA GLY A 695 -48.74 -16.95 -13.85
C GLY A 695 -47.97 -17.91 -14.78
N GLN A 696 -46.64 -17.83 -14.83
CA GLN A 696 -45.77 -18.70 -15.63
C GLN A 696 -45.54 -20.03 -14.90
N LEU A 697 -46.62 -20.79 -14.71
CA LEU A 697 -46.64 -21.93 -13.79
C LEU A 697 -45.72 -23.08 -14.25
N GLN A 698 -45.57 -23.28 -15.56
CA GLN A 698 -44.72 -24.35 -16.10
C GLN A 698 -43.24 -24.02 -15.97
N GLU A 699 -42.86 -22.77 -16.22
CA GLU A 699 -41.52 -22.23 -16.01
C GLU A 699 -41.14 -22.27 -14.53
N ALA A 700 -42.05 -21.81 -13.66
CA ALA A 700 -41.86 -21.85 -12.21
C ALA A 700 -41.65 -23.28 -11.69
N ALA A 701 -42.48 -24.25 -12.12
CA ALA A 701 -42.33 -25.64 -11.72
C ALA A 701 -40.98 -26.22 -12.19
N LYS A 702 -40.57 -25.97 -13.44
CA LYS A 702 -39.23 -26.36 -13.95
C LYS A 702 -38.12 -25.71 -13.13
N GLY A 703 -38.24 -24.42 -12.81
CA GLY A 703 -37.31 -23.65 -11.99
C GLY A 703 -37.12 -24.29 -10.61
N PHE A 704 -38.20 -24.46 -9.87
CA PHE A 704 -38.21 -25.11 -8.55
C PHE A 704 -37.58 -26.52 -8.59
N LEU A 705 -38.01 -27.39 -9.51
CA LEU A 705 -37.49 -28.76 -9.61
C LEU A 705 -36.00 -28.81 -9.98
N SER A 706 -35.51 -27.83 -10.75
CA SER A 706 -34.09 -27.75 -11.13
C SER A 706 -33.15 -27.51 -9.95
N ILE A 707 -33.61 -26.83 -8.89
CA ILE A 707 -32.80 -26.52 -7.70
C ILE A 707 -32.38 -27.80 -7.00
N HIS A 708 -33.31 -28.73 -6.81
CA HIS A 708 -33.03 -30.06 -6.26
C HIS A 708 -32.11 -30.90 -7.17
N ALA A 709 -32.24 -30.77 -8.50
CA ALA A 709 -31.36 -31.49 -9.43
C ALA A 709 -29.90 -30.97 -9.40
N LEU A 710 -29.71 -29.68 -9.09
CA LEU A 710 -28.40 -29.01 -9.07
C LEU A 710 -27.72 -29.01 -7.69
N MET A 711 -28.49 -28.84 -6.62
CA MET A 711 -28.00 -28.58 -5.25
C MET A 711 -28.88 -29.30 -4.20
N PRO A 712 -29.02 -30.64 -4.27
CA PRO A 712 -29.91 -31.41 -3.40
C PRO A 712 -29.53 -31.34 -1.91
N ASP A 713 -28.29 -30.93 -1.62
CA ASP A 713 -27.67 -30.74 -0.31
C ASP A 713 -28.16 -29.48 0.44
N THR A 714 -28.83 -28.55 -0.24
CA THR A 714 -29.32 -27.30 0.37
C THR A 714 -30.71 -27.44 1.00
N GLU A 715 -30.97 -26.74 2.11
CA GLU A 715 -32.31 -26.71 2.74
C GLU A 715 -33.39 -26.17 1.78
N VAL A 716 -33.02 -25.18 0.96
CA VAL A 716 -33.90 -24.57 -0.06
C VAL A 716 -34.36 -25.60 -1.11
N ALA A 717 -33.53 -26.60 -1.44
CA ALA A 717 -33.88 -27.63 -2.42
C ALA A 717 -35.04 -28.53 -1.95
N ALA A 718 -35.23 -28.73 -0.64
CA ALA A 718 -36.37 -29.45 -0.12
C ALA A 718 -37.68 -28.68 -0.42
N ASN A 719 -37.73 -27.41 -0.04
CA ASN A 719 -38.90 -26.55 -0.27
C ASN A 719 -39.18 -26.42 -1.77
N ALA A 720 -38.14 -26.22 -2.58
CA ALA A 720 -38.23 -26.16 -4.04
C ALA A 720 -38.84 -27.45 -4.64
N LEU A 721 -38.36 -28.63 -4.24
CA LEU A 721 -38.90 -29.89 -4.77
C LEU A 721 -40.40 -30.05 -4.43
N LEU A 722 -40.81 -29.66 -3.23
CA LEU A 722 -42.21 -29.72 -2.80
C LEU A 722 -43.08 -28.70 -3.55
N ASP A 723 -42.69 -27.42 -3.60
CA ASP A 723 -43.43 -26.38 -4.35
C ASP A 723 -43.55 -26.71 -5.83
N GLY A 724 -42.48 -27.22 -6.45
CA GLY A 724 -42.48 -27.68 -7.83
C GLY A 724 -43.49 -28.80 -8.05
N ALA A 725 -43.49 -29.83 -7.20
CA ALA A 725 -44.42 -30.95 -7.31
C ALA A 725 -45.89 -30.56 -7.05
N ILE A 726 -46.14 -29.68 -6.08
CA ILE A 726 -47.49 -29.11 -5.83
C ILE A 726 -47.96 -28.28 -7.03
N LEU A 727 -47.05 -27.53 -7.68
CA LEU A 727 -47.40 -26.75 -8.85
C LEU A 727 -47.70 -27.64 -10.08
N GLN A 728 -46.97 -28.75 -10.24
CA GLN A 728 -47.30 -29.80 -11.22
C GLN A 728 -48.70 -30.39 -10.96
N ALA A 729 -49.03 -30.72 -9.72
CA ALA A 729 -50.35 -31.22 -9.34
C ALA A 729 -51.47 -30.24 -9.73
N LYS A 730 -51.28 -28.93 -9.46
CA LYS A 730 -52.21 -27.86 -9.85
C LYS A 730 -52.35 -27.68 -11.36
N MET A 731 -51.32 -27.97 -12.14
CA MET A 731 -51.34 -27.96 -13.60
C MET A 731 -51.89 -29.25 -14.23
N GLY A 732 -52.27 -30.26 -13.44
CA GLY A 732 -52.72 -31.56 -13.94
C GLY A 732 -51.59 -32.49 -14.43
N GLN A 733 -50.32 -32.17 -14.14
CA GLN A 733 -49.15 -33.02 -14.39
C GLN A 733 -49.03 -34.04 -13.24
N GLU A 734 -50.02 -34.92 -13.14
CA GLU A 734 -50.29 -35.71 -11.94
C GLU A 734 -49.28 -36.83 -11.71
N GLU A 735 -48.78 -37.51 -12.75
CA GLU A 735 -47.80 -38.58 -12.56
C GLU A 735 -46.40 -38.02 -12.24
N GLU A 736 -46.04 -36.87 -12.82
CA GLU A 736 -44.82 -36.15 -12.50
C GLU A 736 -44.87 -35.59 -11.07
N ALA A 737 -46.02 -35.06 -10.64
CA ALA A 737 -46.23 -34.64 -9.26
C ALA A 737 -46.12 -35.81 -8.28
N ILE A 738 -46.76 -36.96 -8.56
CA ILE A 738 -46.63 -38.19 -7.76
C ILE A 738 -45.16 -38.62 -7.66
N LEU A 739 -44.42 -38.62 -8.78
CA LEU A 739 -43.00 -38.98 -8.81
C LEU A 739 -42.15 -38.05 -7.92
N ASN A 740 -42.33 -36.73 -8.05
CA ASN A 740 -41.54 -35.75 -7.30
C ASN A 740 -41.93 -35.68 -5.81
N LEU A 741 -43.20 -35.88 -5.45
CA LEU A 741 -43.65 -36.01 -4.05
C LEU A 741 -43.06 -37.28 -3.40
N LYS A 742 -43.06 -38.43 -4.09
CA LYS A 742 -42.38 -39.64 -3.60
C LYS A 742 -40.88 -39.39 -3.39
N LYS A 743 -40.22 -38.75 -4.36
CA LYS A 743 -38.79 -38.39 -4.26
C LYS A 743 -38.51 -37.46 -3.08
N TYR A 744 -39.38 -36.49 -2.83
CA TYR A 744 -39.27 -35.60 -1.67
C TYR A 744 -39.36 -36.37 -0.35
N LEU A 745 -40.32 -37.29 -0.23
CA LEU A 745 -40.50 -38.11 0.98
C LEU A 745 -39.29 -39.04 1.24
N GLU A 746 -38.59 -39.46 0.19
CA GLU A 746 -37.39 -40.31 0.24
C GLU A 746 -36.11 -39.52 0.56
N VAL A 747 -35.86 -38.41 -0.15
CA VAL A 747 -34.59 -37.66 -0.06
C VAL A 747 -34.57 -36.69 1.13
N TYR A 748 -35.72 -36.18 1.57
CA TYR A 748 -35.82 -35.18 2.64
C TYR A 748 -36.59 -35.66 3.88
N PRO A 749 -36.27 -36.83 4.48
CA PRO A 749 -37.05 -37.47 5.54
C PRO A 749 -37.11 -36.68 6.86
N ARG A 750 -36.25 -35.65 7.03
CA ARG A 750 -36.21 -34.76 8.20
C ARG A 750 -36.84 -33.38 7.95
N SER A 751 -37.40 -33.13 6.76
CA SER A 751 -38.00 -31.83 6.44
C SER A 751 -39.29 -31.62 7.24
N PRO A 752 -39.57 -30.38 7.73
CA PRO A 752 -40.82 -30.08 8.44
C PRO A 752 -42.08 -30.23 7.57
N HIS A 753 -41.97 -30.26 6.25
CA HIS A 753 -43.12 -30.37 5.34
C HIS A 753 -43.40 -31.81 4.85
N GLN A 754 -42.92 -32.83 5.57
CA GLN A 754 -43.21 -34.25 5.30
C GLN A 754 -44.71 -34.54 5.23
N ASP A 755 -45.50 -34.04 6.18
CA ASP A 755 -46.94 -34.30 6.22
C ASP A 755 -47.66 -33.62 5.04
N GLN A 756 -47.34 -32.37 4.72
CA GLN A 756 -47.87 -31.67 3.53
C GLN A 756 -47.59 -32.45 2.24
N ALA A 757 -46.40 -33.03 2.09
CA ALA A 757 -46.08 -33.85 0.93
C ALA A 757 -46.86 -35.17 0.88
N ARG A 758 -47.13 -35.80 2.04
CA ARG A 758 -47.98 -37.01 2.14
C ARG A 758 -49.43 -36.72 1.80
N GLU A 759 -49.96 -35.59 2.27
CA GLU A 759 -51.34 -35.17 2.01
C GLU A 759 -51.55 -34.95 0.51
N GLN A 760 -50.69 -34.16 -0.14
CA GLN A 760 -50.79 -33.91 -1.58
C GLN A 760 -50.64 -35.20 -2.40
N LEU A 761 -49.79 -36.14 -1.95
CA LEU A 761 -49.66 -37.46 -2.57
C LEU A 761 -50.91 -38.34 -2.37
N ALA A 762 -51.53 -38.31 -1.19
CA ALA A 762 -52.77 -39.02 -0.88
C ALA A 762 -53.93 -38.53 -1.75
N LEU A 763 -54.10 -37.20 -1.86
CA LEU A 763 -55.12 -36.56 -2.68
C LEU A 763 -54.96 -36.90 -4.17
N LEU A 764 -53.72 -36.91 -4.69
CA LEU A 764 -53.44 -37.33 -6.07
C LEU A 764 -53.76 -38.81 -6.30
N TYR A 765 -53.37 -39.70 -5.37
CA TYR A 765 -53.73 -41.11 -5.46
C TYR A 765 -55.25 -41.32 -5.40
N GLU A 766 -55.96 -40.61 -4.54
CA GLU A 766 -57.43 -40.67 -4.47
C GLU A 766 -58.08 -40.23 -5.78
N LYS A 767 -57.62 -39.11 -6.36
CA LYS A 767 -58.08 -38.61 -7.68
C LYS A 767 -57.82 -39.61 -8.80
N LYS A 768 -56.70 -40.34 -8.75
CA LYS A 768 -56.35 -41.45 -9.67
C LYS A 768 -57.03 -42.79 -9.35
N ALA A 769 -57.93 -42.85 -8.36
CA ALA A 769 -58.54 -44.08 -7.84
C ALA A 769 -57.55 -45.15 -7.31
N ARG A 770 -56.31 -44.75 -6.99
CA ARG A 770 -55.27 -45.55 -6.33
C ARG A 770 -55.51 -45.61 -4.81
N TYR A 771 -56.65 -46.18 -4.42
CA TYR A 771 -57.19 -46.04 -3.05
C TYR A 771 -56.31 -46.68 -1.97
N GLN A 772 -55.61 -47.80 -2.26
CA GLN A 772 -54.74 -48.44 -1.27
C GLN A 772 -53.50 -47.59 -0.99
N GLU A 773 -52.90 -46.99 -2.02
CA GLU A 773 -51.75 -46.09 -1.90
C GLU A 773 -52.10 -44.76 -1.21
N ALA A 774 -53.33 -44.27 -1.44
CA ALA A 774 -53.91 -43.13 -0.70
C ALA A 774 -54.09 -43.45 0.78
N ILE A 775 -54.71 -44.59 1.12
CA ILE A 775 -54.88 -45.05 2.50
C ILE A 775 -53.51 -45.16 3.20
N GLN A 776 -52.49 -45.75 2.55
CA GLN A 776 -51.14 -45.85 3.13
C GLN A 776 -50.47 -44.49 3.43
N GLN A 777 -50.84 -43.42 2.73
CA GLN A 777 -50.32 -42.07 3.04
C GLN A 777 -51.12 -41.44 4.19
N TYR A 778 -52.45 -41.54 4.18
CA TYR A 778 -53.29 -41.08 5.29
C TYR A 778 -53.00 -41.83 6.60
N GLU A 779 -52.69 -43.13 6.56
CA GLU A 779 -52.28 -43.91 7.75
C GLU A 779 -50.96 -43.39 8.35
N LYS A 780 -50.01 -42.97 7.51
CA LYS A 780 -48.75 -42.36 7.97
C LYS A 780 -48.97 -40.97 8.56
N LEU A 781 -49.90 -40.20 8.00
CA LEU A 781 -50.32 -38.90 8.54
C LEU A 781 -51.00 -39.03 9.90
N ALA A 782 -51.99 -39.94 10.03
CA ALA A 782 -52.65 -40.20 11.30
C ALA A 782 -51.69 -40.75 12.37
N ALA A 783 -50.64 -41.47 11.96
CA ALA A 783 -49.60 -41.94 12.86
C ALA A 783 -48.64 -40.81 13.30
N SER A 784 -48.21 -39.91 12.42
CA SER A 784 -47.30 -38.80 12.78
C SER A 784 -47.94 -37.80 13.74
N THR A 785 -49.24 -37.53 13.62
CA THR A 785 -49.97 -36.61 14.49
C THR A 785 -50.47 -37.22 15.81
N SER A 786 -50.35 -38.54 16.00
CA SER A 786 -50.94 -39.27 17.13
C SER A 786 -50.41 -38.91 18.53
N GLY A 787 -49.31 -38.14 18.63
CA GLY A 787 -48.82 -37.57 19.88
C GLY A 787 -49.69 -36.44 20.45
N GLU A 788 -50.39 -35.71 19.58
CA GLU A 788 -51.36 -34.68 19.97
C GLU A 788 -52.78 -35.26 19.91
N LYS A 789 -53.19 -35.97 20.97
CA LYS A 789 -54.55 -36.50 21.10
C LYS A 789 -55.59 -35.40 20.91
N GLY A 790 -56.36 -35.49 19.83
CA GLY A 790 -57.49 -34.59 19.54
C GLY A 790 -57.19 -33.45 18.55
N SER A 791 -56.04 -33.42 17.87
CA SER A 791 -55.84 -32.47 16.76
C SER A 791 -56.82 -32.75 15.62
N GLN A 792 -57.55 -31.72 15.18
CA GLN A 792 -58.65 -31.84 14.20
C GLN A 792 -58.23 -32.56 12.91
N GLY A 793 -57.00 -32.32 12.43
CA GLY A 793 -56.45 -32.99 11.24
C GLY A 793 -56.31 -34.51 11.37
N THR A 794 -56.02 -35.04 12.56
CA THR A 794 -55.91 -36.50 12.78
C THR A 794 -57.25 -37.20 12.49
N VAL A 795 -58.36 -36.57 12.89
CA VAL A 795 -59.70 -37.08 12.63
C VAL A 795 -60.02 -37.08 11.14
N GLU A 796 -59.70 -36.00 10.41
CA GLU A 796 -59.94 -35.94 8.96
C GLU A 796 -59.21 -37.06 8.21
N TRP A 797 -57.97 -37.40 8.61
CA TRP A 797 -57.23 -38.54 8.05
C TRP A 797 -57.89 -39.89 8.36
N LEU A 798 -58.36 -40.09 9.60
CA LEU A 798 -59.09 -41.31 10.00
C LEU A 798 -60.41 -41.45 9.21
N LEU A 799 -61.17 -40.37 9.05
CA LEU A 799 -62.41 -40.35 8.27
C LEU A 799 -62.15 -40.57 6.77
N ALA A 800 -61.04 -40.04 6.22
CA ALA A 800 -60.62 -40.31 4.85
C ALA A 800 -60.26 -41.78 4.64
N ILE A 801 -59.45 -42.37 5.52
CA ILE A 801 -59.12 -43.81 5.50
C ILE A 801 -60.40 -44.65 5.59
N ALA A 802 -61.32 -44.32 6.49
CA ALA A 802 -62.58 -45.04 6.66
C ALA A 802 -63.42 -45.02 5.37
N ARG A 803 -63.67 -43.83 4.80
CA ARG A 803 -64.41 -43.62 3.55
C ARG A 803 -63.80 -44.38 2.37
N LEU A 804 -62.47 -44.39 2.25
CA LEU A 804 -61.79 -45.17 1.21
C LEU A 804 -61.82 -46.69 1.47
N SER A 805 -61.80 -47.10 2.74
CA SER A 805 -61.93 -48.51 3.14
C SER A 805 -63.32 -49.05 2.83
N GLU A 806 -64.39 -48.30 3.14
CA GLU A 806 -65.77 -48.61 2.76
C GLU A 806 -65.91 -48.73 1.24
N LYS A 807 -65.37 -47.75 0.49
CA LYS A 807 -65.38 -47.75 -0.99
C LYS A 807 -64.67 -48.96 -1.60
N THR A 808 -63.62 -49.47 -0.93
CA THR A 808 -62.89 -50.68 -1.33
C THR A 808 -63.42 -51.97 -0.68
N ARG A 809 -64.50 -51.89 0.11
CA ARG A 809 -65.10 -52.99 0.88
C ARG A 809 -64.16 -53.67 1.90
N ASP A 810 -63.14 -52.95 2.36
CA ASP A 810 -62.34 -53.37 3.52
C ASP A 810 -63.08 -52.99 4.82
N TRP A 811 -64.13 -53.75 5.11
CA TRP A 811 -64.96 -53.55 6.30
C TRP A 811 -64.19 -53.67 7.63
N PRO A 812 -63.22 -54.59 7.81
CA PRO A 812 -62.37 -54.62 9.01
C PRO A 812 -61.59 -53.32 9.23
N ARG A 813 -60.99 -52.76 8.17
CA ARG A 813 -60.25 -51.48 8.25
C ARG A 813 -61.20 -50.31 8.48
N ALA A 814 -62.32 -50.24 7.75
CA ALA A 814 -63.35 -49.23 7.94
C ALA A 814 -63.83 -49.20 9.40
N HIS A 815 -64.27 -50.34 9.93
CA HIS A 815 -64.72 -50.48 11.32
C HIS A 815 -63.69 -49.98 12.33
N ARG A 816 -62.44 -50.47 12.25
CA ARG A 816 -61.37 -50.10 13.19
C ARG A 816 -61.08 -48.60 13.16
N THR A 817 -61.02 -48.02 11.97
CA THR A 817 -60.66 -46.61 11.80
C THR A 817 -61.82 -45.67 12.18
N LEU A 818 -63.07 -46.06 11.92
CA LEU A 818 -64.25 -45.33 12.38
C LEU A 818 -64.36 -45.29 13.90
N LEU A 819 -64.02 -46.38 14.60
CA LEU A 819 -63.90 -46.38 16.06
C LEU A 819 -62.82 -45.41 16.55
N ALA A 820 -61.63 -45.44 15.94
CA ALA A 820 -60.56 -44.50 16.29
C ALA A 820 -60.96 -43.02 16.03
N ALA A 821 -61.71 -42.74 14.96
CA ALA A 821 -62.25 -41.41 14.69
C ALA A 821 -63.28 -40.99 15.76
N ALA A 822 -64.21 -41.87 16.11
CA ALA A 822 -65.23 -41.61 17.14
C ALA A 822 -64.65 -41.44 18.56
N GLU A 823 -63.53 -42.09 18.87
CA GLU A 823 -62.81 -41.92 20.14
C GLU A 823 -61.98 -40.61 20.20
N ALA A 824 -61.52 -40.11 19.05
CA ALA A 824 -60.77 -38.87 18.93
C ALA A 824 -61.64 -37.61 18.82
N LEU A 825 -62.91 -37.76 18.43
CA LEU A 825 -63.87 -36.66 18.29
C LEU A 825 -64.50 -36.24 19.63
N PRO A 826 -64.85 -34.95 19.80
CA PRO A 826 -65.61 -34.50 20.97
C PRO A 826 -66.98 -35.17 21.12
N LEU A 827 -67.43 -35.33 22.36
CA LEU A 827 -68.74 -35.88 22.70
C LEU A 827 -69.91 -35.15 21.99
N GLY A 828 -69.81 -33.83 21.85
CA GLY A 828 -70.81 -32.99 21.17
C GLY A 828 -70.57 -32.75 19.68
N ASP A 829 -69.68 -33.49 19.02
CA ASP A 829 -69.55 -33.46 17.56
C ASP A 829 -70.50 -34.51 16.94
N GLU A 830 -71.33 -34.11 15.99
CA GLU A 830 -72.30 -35.01 15.34
C GLU A 830 -71.62 -36.14 14.56
N ARG A 831 -70.37 -35.91 14.11
CA ARG A 831 -69.55 -36.93 13.44
C ARG A 831 -69.17 -38.09 14.37
N THR A 832 -69.22 -37.90 15.69
CA THR A 832 -68.97 -38.97 16.68
C THR A 832 -70.03 -40.06 16.59
N LEU A 833 -71.31 -39.67 16.51
CA LEU A 833 -72.42 -40.62 16.40
C LEU A 833 -72.44 -41.28 15.02
N GLU A 834 -72.22 -40.49 13.97
CA GLU A 834 -72.14 -40.98 12.59
C GLU A 834 -70.99 -41.99 12.40
N ALA A 835 -69.81 -41.74 12.99
CA ALA A 835 -68.70 -42.68 12.95
C ALA A 835 -68.99 -43.98 13.69
N LEU A 836 -69.64 -43.94 14.87
CA LEU A 836 -70.08 -45.13 15.59
C LEU A 836 -71.15 -45.92 14.81
N TYR A 837 -72.11 -45.23 14.20
CA TYR A 837 -73.16 -45.85 13.40
C TYR A 837 -72.58 -46.52 12.14
N ARG A 838 -71.69 -45.84 11.42
CA ARG A 838 -70.96 -46.44 10.28
C ARG A 838 -70.05 -47.58 10.71
N ALA A 839 -69.45 -47.53 11.91
CA ALA A 839 -68.69 -48.65 12.46
C ALA A 839 -69.58 -49.88 12.74
N ALA A 840 -70.85 -49.65 13.13
CA ALA A 840 -71.87 -50.70 13.23
C ALA A 840 -72.26 -51.24 11.85
N LYS A 841 -72.45 -50.37 10.85
CA LYS A 841 -72.73 -50.78 9.46
C LYS A 841 -71.59 -51.60 8.84
N ALA A 842 -70.33 -51.25 9.10
CA ALA A 842 -69.19 -52.08 8.71
C ALA A 842 -69.22 -53.47 9.36
N LYS A 843 -69.68 -53.60 10.61
CA LYS A 843 -69.87 -54.89 11.29
C LYS A 843 -71.08 -55.68 10.77
N GLU A 844 -72.14 -55.00 10.36
CA GLU A 844 -73.30 -55.61 9.69
C GLU A 844 -72.88 -56.26 8.36
N GLN A 845 -72.05 -55.58 7.56
CA GLN A 845 -71.46 -56.14 6.32
C GLN A 845 -70.52 -57.34 6.59
N MET A 846 -70.02 -57.50 7.82
CA MET A 846 -69.23 -58.65 8.27
C MET A 846 -70.07 -59.78 8.90
N GLY A 847 -71.39 -59.60 9.06
CA GLY A 847 -72.27 -60.57 9.72
C GLY A 847 -72.15 -60.64 11.25
N ASP A 848 -71.49 -59.66 11.88
CA ASP A 848 -71.20 -59.66 13.32
C ASP A 848 -72.32 -58.95 14.11
N THR A 849 -73.49 -59.61 14.19
CA THR A 849 -74.70 -59.08 14.83
C THR A 849 -74.48 -58.67 16.29
N GLN A 850 -73.58 -59.33 17.02
CA GLN A 850 -73.28 -58.98 18.41
C GLN A 850 -72.58 -57.61 18.49
N GLN A 851 -71.56 -57.36 17.66
CA GLN A 851 -70.90 -56.06 17.63
C GLN A 851 -71.82 -54.96 17.08
N VAL A 852 -72.70 -55.26 16.12
CA VAL A 852 -73.73 -54.30 15.68
C VAL A 852 -74.56 -53.81 16.88
N GLN A 853 -75.12 -54.72 17.69
CA GLN A 853 -75.91 -54.34 18.87
C GLN A 853 -75.10 -53.49 19.88
N ILE A 854 -73.84 -53.86 20.14
CA ILE A 854 -72.96 -53.10 21.05
C ILE A 854 -72.72 -51.68 20.53
N LEU A 855 -72.49 -51.52 19.22
CA LEU A 855 -72.17 -50.23 18.61
C LEU A 855 -73.40 -49.32 18.50
N LEU A 856 -74.56 -49.86 18.14
CA LEU A 856 -75.82 -49.10 18.20
C LEU A 856 -76.16 -48.69 19.64
N GLY A 857 -75.90 -49.55 20.63
CA GLY A 857 -76.03 -49.19 22.05
C GLY A 857 -75.12 -48.02 22.44
N LYS A 858 -73.86 -48.03 21.97
CA LYS A 858 -72.91 -46.91 22.18
C LYS A 858 -73.37 -45.62 21.50
N VAL A 859 -74.02 -45.66 20.34
CA VAL A 859 -74.61 -44.45 19.71
C VAL A 859 -75.63 -43.81 20.67
N LEU A 860 -76.54 -44.60 21.24
CA LEU A 860 -77.55 -44.11 22.18
C LEU A 860 -76.93 -43.62 23.50
N GLU A 861 -75.94 -44.33 24.02
CA GLU A 861 -75.19 -43.93 25.22
C GLU A 861 -74.50 -42.57 25.03
N ARG A 862 -73.81 -42.38 23.89
CA ARG A 862 -73.15 -41.12 23.55
C ARG A 862 -74.13 -39.98 23.33
N TYR A 863 -75.24 -40.23 22.64
CA TYR A 863 -76.31 -39.23 22.46
C TYR A 863 -76.87 -38.78 23.82
N GLY A 864 -77.13 -39.71 24.75
CA GLY A 864 -77.59 -39.39 26.10
C GLY A 864 -76.58 -38.64 26.98
N GLN A 865 -75.31 -38.59 26.58
CA GLN A 865 -74.24 -37.83 27.25
C GLN A 865 -74.09 -36.40 26.70
N GLN A 866 -74.81 -36.02 25.64
CA GLN A 866 -74.71 -34.70 25.00
C GLN A 866 -75.58 -33.65 25.71
N THR A 867 -75.09 -32.41 25.77
CA THR A 867 -75.80 -31.26 26.38
C THR A 867 -76.77 -30.56 25.43
N ALA A 868 -76.64 -30.79 24.12
CA ALA A 868 -77.51 -30.30 23.07
C ALA A 868 -77.52 -31.32 21.91
N SER A 869 -78.63 -31.41 21.19
CA SER A 869 -78.83 -32.33 20.07
C SER A 869 -79.04 -31.57 18.76
N THR A 870 -78.35 -31.99 17.69
CA THR A 870 -78.62 -31.52 16.32
C THR A 870 -79.63 -32.44 15.62
N PRO A 871 -80.32 -31.98 14.56
CA PRO A 871 -81.19 -32.86 13.77
C PRO A 871 -80.49 -34.12 13.25
N LEU A 872 -79.19 -34.03 12.90
CA LEU A 872 -78.39 -35.19 12.47
C LEU A 872 -78.10 -36.15 13.65
N MET A 873 -77.77 -35.64 14.83
CA MET A 873 -77.60 -36.47 16.03
C MET A 873 -78.88 -37.23 16.38
N ALA A 874 -80.03 -36.54 16.36
CA ALA A 874 -81.34 -37.14 16.61
C ALA A 874 -81.69 -38.20 15.54
N TYR A 875 -81.36 -37.93 14.27
CA TYR A 875 -81.52 -38.86 13.16
C TYR A 875 -80.72 -40.16 13.35
N VAL A 876 -79.43 -40.05 13.65
CA VAL A 876 -78.55 -41.22 13.88
C VAL A 876 -78.93 -41.98 15.15
N ALA A 877 -79.39 -41.30 16.20
CA ALA A 877 -79.91 -41.93 17.41
C ALA A 877 -81.24 -42.67 17.15
N ALA A 878 -82.16 -42.09 16.38
CA ALA A 878 -83.39 -42.76 15.96
C ALA A 878 -83.12 -44.01 15.12
N GLN A 879 -82.19 -43.93 14.16
CA GLN A 879 -81.73 -45.10 13.39
C GLN A 879 -81.14 -46.20 14.29
N ALA A 880 -80.33 -45.85 15.29
CA ALA A 880 -79.73 -46.83 16.18
C ALA A 880 -80.76 -47.49 17.12
N SER A 881 -81.69 -46.72 17.67
CA SER A 881 -82.76 -47.25 18.54
C SER A 881 -83.75 -48.11 17.75
N TYR A 882 -84.14 -47.67 16.56
CA TYR A 882 -85.00 -48.45 15.67
C TYR A 882 -84.34 -49.78 15.28
N GLY A 883 -83.05 -49.76 14.93
CA GLY A 883 -82.29 -50.97 14.59
C GLY A 883 -82.16 -51.97 15.75
N LEU A 884 -82.00 -51.48 16.98
CA LEU A 884 -82.04 -52.32 18.18
C LEU A 884 -83.45 -52.88 18.44
N GLY A 885 -84.49 -52.08 18.23
CA GLY A 885 -85.89 -52.52 18.31
C GLY A 885 -86.24 -53.63 17.30
N GLU A 886 -85.77 -53.52 16.06
CA GLU A 886 -85.98 -54.55 15.02
C GLU A 886 -85.28 -55.88 15.35
N GLU A 887 -84.06 -55.83 15.89
CA GLU A 887 -83.34 -57.04 16.32
C GLU A 887 -83.98 -57.68 17.57
N ARG A 888 -84.51 -56.89 18.51
CA ARG A 888 -85.32 -57.42 19.62
C ARG A 888 -86.67 -57.98 19.16
N LEU A 889 -87.33 -57.34 18.19
CA LEU A 889 -88.55 -57.86 17.55
C LEU A 889 -88.30 -59.21 16.87
N LYS A 890 -87.18 -59.35 16.15
CA LYS A 890 -86.77 -60.62 15.53
C LYS A 890 -86.54 -61.72 16.56
N GLN A 891 -85.87 -61.41 17.67
CA GLN A 891 -85.70 -62.34 18.79
C GLN A 891 -87.05 -62.70 19.44
N PHE A 892 -87.91 -61.71 19.69
CA PHE A 892 -89.29 -61.90 20.19
C PHE A 892 -90.11 -62.84 19.29
N LYS A 893 -90.08 -62.65 17.97
CA LYS A 893 -90.78 -63.52 17.00
C LYS A 893 -90.25 -64.96 17.00
N SER A 894 -88.97 -65.17 17.28
CA SER A 894 -88.38 -66.52 17.36
C SER A 894 -88.78 -67.31 18.61
N VAL A 895 -89.28 -66.66 19.67
CA VAL A 895 -89.78 -67.34 20.87
C VAL A 895 -91.23 -67.78 20.66
N ARG A 896 -91.47 -69.09 20.73
CA ARG A 896 -92.81 -69.70 20.80
C ARG A 896 -93.23 -69.86 22.26
N LEU A 897 -94.53 -69.79 22.53
CA LEU A 897 -95.11 -70.03 23.86
C LEU A 897 -95.38 -71.53 24.03
N THR A 898 -94.35 -72.25 24.47
CA THR A 898 -94.37 -73.70 24.69
C THR A 898 -94.31 -74.05 26.18
N THR A 899 -94.65 -75.29 26.51
CA THR A 899 -94.51 -75.85 27.86
C THR A 899 -93.02 -75.94 28.28
N PRO A 900 -92.67 -75.63 29.55
CA PRO A 900 -93.50 -74.97 30.57
C PRO A 900 -93.79 -73.49 30.19
N LEU A 901 -95.07 -73.14 30.16
CA LEU A 901 -95.56 -71.88 29.61
C LEU A 901 -95.00 -70.65 30.33
N GLU A 902 -94.81 -70.73 31.65
CA GLU A 902 -94.27 -69.65 32.47
C GLU A 902 -92.90 -69.16 31.95
N ALA A 903 -91.94 -70.07 31.75
CA ALA A 903 -90.59 -69.71 31.30
C ALA A 903 -90.56 -69.17 29.86
N SER A 904 -91.39 -69.70 28.95
CA SER A 904 -91.46 -69.22 27.57
C SER A 904 -92.18 -67.86 27.47
N LEU A 905 -93.23 -67.67 28.28
CA LEU A 905 -93.97 -66.41 28.43
C LEU A 905 -93.12 -65.32 29.06
N GLU A 906 -92.37 -65.60 30.14
CA GLU A 906 -91.45 -64.63 30.75
C GLU A 906 -90.40 -64.15 29.74
N LYS A 907 -89.78 -65.08 29.00
CA LYS A 907 -88.79 -64.76 27.98
C LYS A 907 -89.40 -63.91 26.85
N LYS A 908 -90.61 -64.25 26.38
CA LYS A 908 -91.29 -63.50 25.32
C LYS A 908 -91.77 -62.12 25.79
N ARG A 909 -92.32 -62.02 27.00
CA ARG A 909 -92.70 -60.75 27.66
C ARG A 909 -91.50 -59.83 27.88
N LYS A 910 -90.34 -60.36 28.26
CA LYS A 910 -89.09 -59.59 28.37
C LYS A 910 -88.69 -58.99 27.02
N LEU A 911 -88.68 -59.79 25.95
CA LEU A 911 -88.32 -59.32 24.60
C LEU A 911 -89.36 -58.34 24.03
N LEU A 912 -90.65 -58.51 24.35
CA LEU A 912 -91.70 -57.53 24.06
C LEU A 912 -91.37 -56.17 24.69
N ASN A 913 -91.13 -56.15 26.01
CA ASN A 913 -90.84 -54.93 26.75
C ASN A 913 -89.53 -54.26 26.27
N GLU A 914 -88.47 -55.03 26.00
CA GLU A 914 -87.22 -54.51 25.42
C GLU A 914 -87.45 -53.89 24.03
N SER A 915 -88.27 -54.52 23.18
CA SER A 915 -88.58 -53.97 21.85
C SER A 915 -89.42 -52.69 21.95
N LEU A 916 -90.42 -52.67 22.84
CA LEU A 916 -91.26 -51.49 23.09
C LEU A 916 -90.45 -50.30 23.63
N ASP A 917 -89.50 -50.53 24.54
CA ASP A 917 -88.60 -49.49 25.06
C ASP A 917 -87.77 -48.85 23.93
N TYR A 918 -87.16 -49.65 23.05
CA TYR A 918 -86.43 -49.12 21.89
C TYR A 918 -87.32 -48.36 20.90
N TYR A 919 -88.55 -48.80 20.65
CA TYR A 919 -89.48 -48.07 19.78
C TYR A 919 -90.03 -46.80 20.43
N SER A 920 -90.27 -46.78 21.75
CA SER A 920 -90.64 -45.56 22.48
C SER A 920 -89.53 -44.52 22.36
N ARG A 921 -88.28 -44.90 22.69
CA ARG A 921 -87.11 -44.03 22.53
C ARG A 921 -86.94 -43.53 21.10
N THR A 922 -87.25 -44.38 20.11
CA THR A 922 -87.23 -44.00 18.69
C THR A 922 -88.18 -42.85 18.38
N VAL A 923 -89.40 -42.87 18.97
CA VAL A 923 -90.37 -41.78 18.86
C VAL A 923 -89.88 -40.52 19.59
N ASP A 924 -89.23 -40.67 20.75
CA ASP A 924 -88.74 -39.55 21.57
C ASP A 924 -87.68 -38.67 20.87
N PHE A 925 -86.95 -39.21 19.89
CA PHE A 925 -86.02 -38.42 19.05
C PHE A 925 -86.72 -37.49 18.04
N LYS A 926 -88.04 -37.62 17.87
CA LYS A 926 -88.90 -36.73 17.05
C LYS A 926 -88.53 -36.68 15.55
N VAL A 927 -87.98 -37.76 15.00
CA VAL A 927 -87.64 -37.88 13.58
C VAL A 927 -88.82 -38.50 12.82
N PRO A 928 -89.50 -37.78 11.90
CA PRO A 928 -90.82 -38.19 11.38
C PRO A 928 -90.90 -39.62 10.83
N GLU A 929 -89.97 -40.01 9.95
CA GLU A 929 -89.93 -41.35 9.34
C GLU A 929 -89.72 -42.49 10.35
N PHE A 930 -89.04 -42.22 11.46
CA PHE A 930 -88.82 -43.21 12.52
C PHE A 930 -89.97 -43.23 13.54
N ILE A 931 -90.67 -42.11 13.76
CA ILE A 931 -91.88 -42.06 14.58
C ILE A 931 -92.95 -42.99 13.97
N THR A 932 -93.20 -42.87 12.67
CA THR A 932 -94.23 -43.64 11.97
C THR A 932 -93.87 -45.11 11.87
N ALA A 933 -92.60 -45.42 11.53
CA ALA A 933 -92.07 -46.78 11.53
C ALA A 933 -92.17 -47.43 12.93
N ALA A 934 -91.66 -46.78 13.97
CA ALA A 934 -91.67 -47.32 15.33
C ALA A 934 -93.09 -47.52 15.86
N THR A 935 -94.02 -46.59 15.59
CA THR A 935 -95.42 -46.72 16.05
C THR A 935 -96.13 -47.88 15.33
N TYR A 936 -95.90 -48.07 14.02
CA TYR A 936 -96.36 -49.27 13.32
C TYR A 936 -95.79 -50.55 13.95
N LYS A 937 -94.50 -50.57 14.29
CA LYS A 937 -93.84 -51.74 14.92
C LYS A 937 -94.33 -52.02 16.34
N VAL A 938 -94.75 -51.01 17.11
CA VAL A 938 -95.44 -51.19 18.39
C VAL A 938 -96.78 -51.91 18.20
N GLY A 939 -97.55 -51.53 17.18
CA GLY A 939 -98.79 -52.25 16.83
C GLY A 939 -98.53 -53.72 16.46
N VAL A 940 -97.53 -53.95 15.59
CA VAL A 940 -97.09 -55.31 15.19
C VAL A 940 -96.66 -56.15 16.40
N LEU A 941 -95.90 -55.58 17.35
CA LEU A 941 -95.47 -56.28 18.57
C LEU A 941 -96.63 -56.77 19.42
N PHE A 942 -97.63 -55.92 19.66
CA PHE A 942 -98.80 -56.29 20.45
C PHE A 942 -99.68 -57.30 19.72
N GLU A 943 -99.84 -57.15 18.40
CA GLU A 943 -100.57 -58.09 17.55
C GLU A 943 -99.91 -59.47 17.50
N ASP A 944 -98.59 -59.53 17.30
CA ASP A 944 -97.80 -60.77 17.35
C ASP A 944 -97.84 -61.42 18.76
N PHE A 945 -97.96 -60.62 19.83
CA PHE A 945 -98.08 -61.15 21.20
C PHE A 945 -99.47 -61.73 21.47
N ARG A 946 -100.53 -61.01 21.07
CA ARG A 946 -101.92 -61.45 21.06
C ARG A 946 -102.06 -62.77 20.33
N ASN A 947 -101.54 -62.86 19.10
CA ASN A 947 -101.57 -64.10 18.31
C ASN A 947 -100.75 -65.22 18.99
N ALA A 948 -99.57 -64.93 19.53
CA ALA A 948 -98.78 -65.93 20.25
C ALA A 948 -99.46 -66.49 21.51
N LEU A 949 -100.29 -65.71 22.21
CA LEU A 949 -101.11 -66.19 23.34
C LEU A 949 -102.19 -67.15 22.87
N LEU A 950 -102.95 -66.80 21.82
CA LEU A 950 -103.98 -67.65 21.22
C LEU A 950 -103.42 -68.93 20.60
N GLU A 951 -102.20 -68.88 20.06
CA GLU A 951 -101.49 -70.02 19.47
C GLU A 951 -100.69 -70.85 20.48
N SER A 952 -100.63 -70.45 21.76
CA SER A 952 -99.78 -71.10 22.78
C SER A 952 -100.10 -72.58 23.02
N GLU A 953 -99.12 -73.36 23.47
CA GLU A 953 -99.32 -74.77 23.81
C GLU A 953 -100.30 -74.93 24.99
N ARG A 954 -101.34 -75.75 24.82
CA ARG A 954 -102.32 -76.02 25.87
C ARG A 954 -101.78 -77.06 26.85
N PRO A 955 -102.05 -76.92 28.17
CA PRO A 955 -101.70 -77.95 29.16
C PRO A 955 -102.24 -79.34 28.80
N ALA A 956 -101.42 -80.37 28.99
CA ALA A 956 -101.83 -81.76 28.75
C ALA A 956 -102.84 -82.23 29.81
N GLY A 957 -103.84 -83.00 29.39
CA GLY A 957 -104.83 -83.63 30.29
C GLY A 957 -106.09 -82.81 30.59
N LEU A 958 -106.31 -81.67 29.91
CA LEU A 958 -107.58 -80.93 30.01
C LEU A 958 -108.75 -81.70 29.37
N THR A 959 -109.90 -81.73 30.05
CA THR A 959 -111.17 -82.15 29.45
C THR A 959 -111.66 -81.14 28.41
N ALA A 960 -112.61 -81.50 27.54
CA ALA A 960 -113.14 -80.59 26.52
C ALA A 960 -113.67 -79.27 27.11
N GLN A 961 -114.40 -79.34 28.23
CA GLN A 961 -114.91 -78.15 28.93
C GLN A 961 -113.78 -77.30 29.55
N GLN A 962 -112.74 -77.93 30.10
CA GLN A 962 -111.58 -77.19 30.62
C GLN A 962 -110.72 -76.60 29.51
N LEU A 963 -110.64 -77.24 28.34
CA LEU A 963 -109.96 -76.73 27.15
C LEU A 963 -110.68 -75.52 26.57
N GLU A 964 -112.02 -75.56 26.52
CA GLU A 964 -112.86 -74.42 26.13
C GLU A 964 -112.72 -73.24 27.11
N GLN A 965 -112.81 -73.50 28.42
CA GLN A 965 -112.55 -72.50 29.47
C GLN A 965 -111.12 -71.92 29.39
N TYR A 966 -110.12 -72.74 29.06
CA TYR A 966 -108.74 -72.30 28.91
C TYR A 966 -108.54 -71.46 27.65
N ASN A 967 -109.16 -71.82 26.53
CA ASN A 967 -109.14 -70.99 25.31
C ASN A 967 -109.85 -69.65 25.54
N PHE A 968 -111.02 -69.63 26.20
CA PHE A 968 -111.71 -68.39 26.59
C PHE A 968 -110.83 -67.50 27.48
N LEU A 969 -110.14 -68.09 28.46
CA LEU A 969 -109.17 -67.36 29.29
C LEU A 969 -108.00 -66.83 28.46
N LEU A 970 -107.49 -67.58 27.47
CA LEU A 970 -106.46 -67.07 26.55
C LEU A 970 -106.98 -65.91 25.69
N GLU A 971 -108.23 -65.94 25.23
CA GLU A 971 -108.89 -64.85 24.52
C GLU A 971 -109.04 -63.61 25.42
N GLU A 972 -109.52 -63.77 26.65
CA GLU A 972 -109.63 -62.71 27.66
C GLU A 972 -108.26 -62.09 27.99
N GLN A 973 -107.20 -62.90 28.09
CA GLN A 973 -105.84 -62.41 28.33
C GLN A 973 -105.17 -61.81 27.07
N ALA A 974 -105.60 -62.20 25.86
CA ALA A 974 -105.06 -61.68 24.60
C ALA A 974 -105.74 -60.36 24.17
N TYR A 975 -107.02 -60.17 24.49
CA TYR A 975 -107.81 -59.00 24.12
C TYR A 975 -107.18 -57.64 24.51
N PRO A 976 -106.60 -57.43 25.72
CA PRO A 976 -105.91 -56.18 26.07
C PRO A 976 -104.68 -55.85 25.21
N PHE A 977 -104.14 -56.81 24.46
CA PHE A 977 -103.06 -56.58 23.50
C PHE A 977 -103.60 -56.28 22.10
N GLU A 978 -104.78 -56.78 21.73
CA GLU A 978 -105.48 -56.39 20.50
C GLU A 978 -105.85 -54.91 20.51
N GLU A 979 -106.46 -54.44 21.61
CA GLU A 979 -106.79 -53.03 21.82
C GLU A 979 -105.54 -52.14 21.73
N LYS A 980 -104.40 -52.55 22.30
CA LYS A 980 -103.13 -51.81 22.19
C LYS A 980 -102.53 -51.82 20.80
N ALA A 981 -102.73 -52.90 20.03
CA ALA A 981 -102.30 -52.96 18.64
C ALA A 981 -103.12 -51.97 17.79
N ILE A 982 -104.44 -51.98 17.96
CA ILE A 982 -105.38 -51.02 17.35
C ILE A 982 -104.99 -49.59 17.74
N GLU A 983 -104.82 -49.28 19.03
CA GLU A 983 -104.45 -47.96 19.53
C GLU A 983 -103.15 -47.45 18.88
N ALA A 984 -102.13 -48.30 18.76
CA ALA A 984 -100.88 -47.94 18.10
C ALA A 984 -101.07 -47.67 16.61
N TYR A 985 -101.80 -48.51 15.88
CA TYR A 985 -102.08 -48.27 14.46
C TYR A 985 -102.94 -47.02 14.24
N GLU A 986 -103.97 -46.77 15.06
CA GLU A 986 -104.80 -45.56 14.99
C GLU A 986 -103.98 -44.31 15.30
N THR A 987 -103.08 -44.39 16.29
CA THR A 987 -102.14 -43.31 16.63
C THR A 987 -101.22 -42.98 15.46
N ASN A 988 -100.85 -43.97 14.65
CA ASN A 988 -100.09 -43.72 13.43
C ASN A 988 -100.94 -43.06 12.33
N VAL A 989 -102.16 -43.58 12.13
CA VAL A 989 -103.13 -43.08 11.14
C VAL A 989 -103.54 -41.63 11.39
N ARG A 990 -103.79 -41.24 12.65
CA ARG A 990 -104.15 -39.85 13.01
C ARG A 990 -103.11 -38.83 12.56
N ARG A 991 -101.82 -39.19 12.41
CA ARG A 991 -100.76 -38.28 11.95
C ARG A 991 -100.92 -37.84 10.49
N ALA A 992 -101.58 -38.64 9.65
CA ALA A 992 -101.96 -38.22 8.31
C ALA A 992 -103.09 -37.18 8.34
N GLN A 993 -104.07 -37.38 9.22
CA GLN A 993 -105.25 -36.53 9.36
C GLN A 993 -104.93 -35.18 10.03
N GLU A 994 -104.09 -35.20 11.07
CA GLU A 994 -103.77 -34.03 11.91
C GLU A 994 -102.51 -33.29 11.45
N GLY A 995 -101.55 -33.99 10.85
CA GLY A 995 -100.22 -33.46 10.49
C GLY A 995 -99.87 -33.49 9.00
N GLY A 996 -100.72 -34.04 8.14
CA GLY A 996 -100.45 -34.17 6.70
C GLY A 996 -99.29 -35.12 6.34
N LEU A 997 -98.82 -35.92 7.30
CA LEU A 997 -97.75 -36.91 7.11
C LEU A 997 -98.34 -38.22 6.59
N PHE A 998 -97.97 -38.64 5.39
CA PHE A 998 -98.36 -39.95 4.84
C PHE A 998 -97.14 -40.67 4.26
N ASP A 999 -96.87 -41.87 4.76
CA ASP A 999 -95.75 -42.72 4.35
C ASP A 999 -96.14 -44.21 4.33
N GLU A 1000 -95.19 -45.07 3.95
CA GLU A 1000 -95.37 -46.52 3.85
C GLU A 1000 -95.82 -47.15 5.19
N TRP A 1001 -95.41 -46.60 6.34
CA TRP A 1001 -95.73 -47.15 7.65
C TRP A 1001 -97.14 -46.78 8.10
N ILE A 1002 -97.58 -45.55 7.80
CA ILE A 1002 -98.97 -45.13 7.97
C ILE A 1002 -99.88 -45.93 7.03
N GLN A 1003 -99.48 -46.14 5.77
CA GLN A 1003 -100.21 -46.99 4.83
C GLN A 1003 -100.36 -48.43 5.36
N LYS A 1004 -99.30 -49.02 5.92
CA LYS A 1004 -99.37 -50.34 6.57
C LYS A 1004 -100.26 -50.33 7.81
N SER A 1005 -100.25 -49.27 8.62
CA SER A 1005 -101.20 -49.11 9.75
C SER A 1005 -102.66 -49.10 9.29
N TYR A 1006 -102.99 -48.37 8.21
CA TYR A 1006 -104.32 -48.42 7.58
C TYR A 1006 -104.68 -49.83 7.12
N GLN A 1007 -103.75 -50.54 6.46
CA GLN A 1007 -103.97 -51.92 5.99
C GLN A 1007 -104.20 -52.91 7.14
N ARG A 1008 -103.52 -52.78 8.28
CA ARG A 1008 -103.79 -53.61 9.48
C ARG A 1008 -105.16 -53.27 10.09
N LEU A 1009 -105.48 -51.99 10.25
CA LEU A 1009 -106.76 -51.54 10.80
C LEU A 1009 -107.96 -51.95 9.93
N ALA A 1010 -107.82 -51.93 8.61
CA ALA A 1010 -108.85 -52.42 7.68
C ALA A 1010 -109.13 -53.93 7.85
N GLN A 1011 -108.16 -54.72 8.33
CA GLN A 1011 -108.34 -56.15 8.61
C GLN A 1011 -108.91 -56.41 10.02
N ILE A 1012 -108.50 -55.64 11.03
CA ILE A 1012 -108.91 -55.83 12.43
C ILE A 1012 -110.27 -55.15 12.71
N LEU A 1013 -110.51 -53.96 12.15
CA LEU A 1013 -111.73 -53.16 12.31
C LEU A 1013 -112.33 -52.75 10.94
N PRO A 1014 -112.75 -53.72 10.10
CA PRO A 1014 -113.20 -53.46 8.73
C PRO A 1014 -114.36 -52.45 8.64
N ALA A 1015 -115.34 -52.50 9.55
CA ALA A 1015 -116.49 -51.58 9.55
C ALA A 1015 -116.11 -50.08 9.69
N ARG A 1016 -114.92 -49.79 10.23
CA ARG A 1016 -114.41 -48.43 10.42
C ARG A 1016 -113.37 -48.03 9.39
N TYR A 1017 -112.51 -48.96 8.94
CA TYR A 1017 -111.33 -48.68 8.13
C TYR A 1017 -111.28 -49.35 6.75
N ALA A 1018 -112.11 -50.36 6.47
CA ALA A 1018 -112.27 -50.96 5.14
C ALA A 1018 -113.49 -50.36 4.42
N ARG A 1019 -113.46 -49.05 4.18
CA ARG A 1019 -114.49 -48.33 3.45
C ARG A 1019 -113.99 -48.01 2.05
N ASP A 1020 -114.79 -48.36 1.04
CA ASP A 1020 -114.58 -47.87 -0.32
C ASP A 1020 -114.93 -46.38 -0.35
N GLU A 1021 -113.93 -45.51 -0.44
CA GLU A 1021 -114.15 -44.08 -0.64
C GLU A 1021 -114.58 -43.83 -2.09
N MET A 1022 -115.83 -43.40 -2.30
CA MET A 1022 -116.27 -42.86 -3.59
C MET A 1022 -115.57 -41.53 -3.87
N ASP A 1023 -115.25 -41.31 -5.15
CA ASP A 1023 -114.51 -40.15 -5.65
C ASP A 1023 -115.09 -38.79 -5.22
N GLU A 1024 -114.51 -38.16 -4.21
CA GLU A 1024 -114.43 -36.69 -4.14
C GLU A 1024 -113.25 -36.23 -3.27
N ILE A 1025 -112.54 -35.18 -3.74
CA ILE A 1025 -111.37 -34.55 -3.10
C ILE A 1025 -110.04 -35.34 -3.19
N ILE A 1026 -109.68 -35.81 -4.40
CA ILE A 1026 -108.26 -35.83 -4.82
C ILE A 1026 -107.98 -34.58 -5.69
N THR A 1027 -107.80 -33.44 -5.03
CA THR A 1027 -107.30 -32.21 -5.68
C THR A 1027 -106.51 -31.34 -4.70
N GLN A 1028 -105.28 -31.79 -4.37
CA GLN A 1028 -104.05 -30.98 -4.42
C GLN A 1028 -102.86 -31.71 -3.75
N LYS A 1029 -102.09 -32.46 -4.56
CA LYS A 1029 -100.62 -32.32 -4.73
C LYS A 1029 -100.00 -33.51 -5.48
N GLN A 1030 -100.26 -33.58 -6.77
CA GLN A 1030 -99.20 -33.96 -7.70
C GLN A 1030 -98.28 -32.73 -7.85
N LEU A 1031 -97.27 -32.63 -6.97
CA LEU A 1031 -96.11 -31.74 -7.12
C LEU A 1031 -95.09 -32.03 -6.01
N PHE A 1032 -94.36 -33.15 -6.18
CA PHE A 1032 -93.02 -33.40 -5.65
C PHE A 1032 -92.32 -34.39 -6.58
#